data_AF-A0A673I6G3-F1
#
_entry.id   AF-A0A673I6G3-F1
#
_cell.length_a   1.000
_cell.length_b   1.000
_cell.length_c   1.000
_cell.angle_alpha   90.00
_cell.angle_beta   90.00
_cell.angle_gamma   90.00
#
_symmetry.space_group_name_H-M   'P 1'
#
loop_
_entity.id
_entity.type
_entity.pdbx_description
1 polymer ?
#
loop_
_entity_poly.entity_id
_entity_poly.type
_entity_poly.pdbx_seq_one_letter_code
_entity_poly.pdbx_strand_id
1 'polypeptide(L)'
;MVKSAGFEKEHDKSEQLTVEQIHLEKLSEKLNAATFGLEHILREIGQIYESNISVNKKNKGSECKLDVRPLPQFAAELMISGYPLELMDGDAAHVPLIWVQAVLGELIKLLGDPRVFVSSILGIQSTGKSTMLNAMFGLQFAVSAGRCTKGAFMQLVKVSEELKKQLNFDYILVVDTEGLHALELPCRSSRHHDNEMATFVVGLGNMTLINIFGENPAEMQDILQIVVQAFLRMKQVRLNPSCMFVHQNVGDITAGEKNMVGKKHLQEKLDEMTQLAAKEEVCGAECFSDVIEFNIKTDVRYFAQLWEGSPPMAPPNPCYSENVQELKSTILSRASQYKGLTLVQFKDRIGDLWNALLNENFVFSFKNTLEIATYRKLEEEYTKWTWSLRSAMLEIEDKLHNRINNRLLNKVESRDLEKEMAETNEEVKKSMKHYFEEHKERDTLIQWELKFQEKIPHLHWELVRDAKRKLENIIYQRKALFKLDGEKTLHERKLLEKSKELALSLKQQGRDENELKAQFDSVWETWVSQLTGDVQPFDDLNLESDIITIISEIHEKALVRDRLYKYEHIHQITDFTTYVNPIGKSWMNKKCGLPPEEQESIQKLLNSILHKTVNQVRSKPVAKTGYNKSYIQEIAKLVKMNVENHKCINAQYEFKKEFTVDLTIRACKWAGERFAELHQEFRNTNDPLIYLERKKPEYYSVFQGFCKGAKSVTVFGALICSELKTPILQSAYNKTANDLAGEMRTDIPAFKGNRSNLEKHILKALAEEEDFPKFIQYIHFPRNHFEDFIKAEVKSYITGQNSLALAMINGNIKQKGQRVITAAETATAKVVNKSGDANMWLEIFSDCLKDELEYSKEHLTGNCCQDITDFELLVEVVKRELHPIIAELNRDLTKPSDIKMEMFREPPDDFLIEHFCQCCWVQCPFCKVVCVNTMEDHLGDHIAPFHRNCGMRGMIYKGTNNLCLTFCTSSVASDSYFFPDIQKDDTVLWKEYRTAGPEFENWSITPDLSELPYWKWFVCRFQTDLEKYYNNTFSGCGKIPYEWRSYTKEQAIESLEKYL
;
A
#
# COMPACT_ATOMS: atom_id res chain seq x y z
N MET A 1 -10.08 -68.97 10.05
CA MET A 1 -11.45 -68.44 10.21
C MET A 1 -11.69 -68.21 11.69
N VAL A 2 -12.39 -67.13 12.06
CA VAL A 2 -12.53 -66.53 13.42
C VAL A 2 -11.49 -65.44 13.72
N LYS A 3 -11.79 -64.22 13.24
CA LYS A 3 -11.67 -62.93 13.97
C LYS A 3 -12.00 -61.78 13.00
N SER A 4 -13.29 -61.50 12.82
CA SER A 4 -13.78 -60.34 12.06
C SER A 4 -15.21 -59.93 12.44
N ALA A 5 -15.60 -60.13 13.71
CA ALA A 5 -16.93 -59.75 14.22
C ALA A 5 -16.89 -58.70 15.35
N GLY A 6 -15.72 -58.08 15.57
CA GLY A 6 -15.51 -57.09 16.64
C GLY A 6 -15.55 -55.62 16.19
N PHE A 7 -15.23 -55.33 14.93
CA PHE A 7 -15.04 -53.95 14.44
C PHE A 7 -16.30 -53.27 13.89
N GLU A 8 -17.29 -54.02 13.40
CA GLU A 8 -18.56 -53.42 12.94
C GLU A 8 -19.40 -52.86 14.10
N LYS A 9 -19.28 -53.42 15.31
CA LYS A 9 -19.98 -52.90 16.50
C LYS A 9 -19.39 -51.61 17.08
N GLU A 10 -18.15 -51.24 16.75
CA GLU A 10 -17.51 -50.00 17.22
C GLU A 10 -17.77 -48.83 16.28
N HIS A 11 -17.85 -49.08 14.96
CA HIS A 11 -18.17 -48.04 13.97
C HIS A 11 -19.63 -47.56 14.07
N ASP A 12 -20.58 -48.49 14.24
CA ASP A 12 -22.00 -48.18 14.48
C ASP A 12 -22.20 -47.40 15.80
N LYS A 13 -21.37 -47.67 16.82
CA LYS A 13 -21.37 -46.92 18.09
C LYS A 13 -20.80 -45.51 17.92
N SER A 14 -19.75 -45.33 17.11
CA SER A 14 -19.18 -44.01 16.83
C SER A 14 -20.15 -43.12 16.06
N GLU A 15 -20.83 -43.67 15.04
CA GLU A 15 -21.86 -42.92 14.31
C GLU A 15 -23.09 -42.64 15.19
N GLN A 16 -23.53 -43.59 16.02
CA GLN A 16 -24.57 -43.33 17.03
C GLN A 16 -24.15 -42.26 18.04
N LEU A 17 -22.90 -42.28 18.54
CA LEU A 17 -22.38 -41.27 19.46
C LEU A 17 -22.32 -39.89 18.80
N THR A 18 -21.97 -39.80 17.51
CA THR A 18 -21.94 -38.53 16.78
C THR A 18 -23.35 -37.99 16.54
N VAL A 19 -24.32 -38.86 16.22
CA VAL A 19 -25.73 -38.50 16.07
C VAL A 19 -26.35 -38.11 17.42
N GLU A 20 -26.04 -38.83 18.49
CA GLU A 20 -26.46 -38.50 19.86
C GLU A 20 -25.81 -37.19 20.34
N GLN A 21 -24.55 -36.93 19.98
CA GLN A 21 -23.86 -35.68 20.29
C GLN A 21 -24.49 -34.49 19.55
N ILE A 22 -24.78 -34.62 18.25
CA ILE A 22 -25.52 -33.59 17.49
C ILE A 22 -26.93 -33.39 18.05
N HIS A 23 -27.57 -34.45 18.51
CA HIS A 23 -28.89 -34.37 19.15
C HIS A 23 -28.83 -33.70 20.53
N LEU A 24 -27.78 -33.97 21.31
CA LEU A 24 -27.46 -33.32 22.58
C LEU A 24 -27.12 -31.84 22.38
N GLU A 25 -26.35 -31.48 21.36
CA GLU A 25 -26.05 -30.11 20.98
C GLU A 25 -27.33 -29.35 20.60
N LYS A 26 -28.18 -29.93 19.74
CA LYS A 26 -29.50 -29.33 19.40
C LYS A 26 -30.44 -29.22 20.59
N LEU A 27 -30.41 -30.17 21.52
CA LEU A 27 -31.16 -30.09 22.76
C LEU A 27 -30.60 -29.00 23.68
N SER A 28 -29.28 -28.88 23.75
CA SER A 28 -28.58 -27.84 24.50
C SER A 28 -28.88 -26.46 23.94
N GLU A 29 -28.85 -26.27 22.60
CA GLU A 29 -29.27 -25.04 21.93
C GLU A 29 -30.73 -24.69 22.23
N LYS A 30 -31.64 -25.67 22.16
CA LYS A 30 -33.05 -25.46 22.52
C LYS A 30 -33.24 -25.12 23.99
N LEU A 31 -32.45 -25.73 24.87
CA LEU A 31 -32.50 -25.48 26.30
C LEU A 31 -31.93 -24.10 26.63
N ASN A 32 -30.82 -23.71 26.01
CA ASN A 32 -30.22 -22.37 26.09
C ASN A 32 -31.19 -21.30 25.54
N ALA A 33 -31.85 -21.56 24.41
CA ALA A 33 -32.87 -20.66 23.87
C ALA A 33 -34.15 -20.58 24.72
N ALA A 34 -34.43 -21.62 25.52
CA ALA A 34 -35.58 -21.65 26.45
C ALA A 34 -35.24 -21.13 27.85
N THR A 35 -33.96 -20.93 28.18
CA THR A 35 -33.54 -20.40 29.48
C THR A 35 -33.67 -18.89 29.51
N PHE A 36 -34.50 -18.41 30.45
CA PHE A 36 -34.71 -17.00 30.73
C PHE A 36 -34.33 -16.72 32.19
N GLY A 37 -33.72 -15.58 32.43
CA GLY A 37 -33.19 -15.19 33.75
C GLY A 37 -33.20 -13.68 33.94
N LEU A 38 -32.85 -13.22 35.14
CA LEU A 38 -32.83 -11.80 35.48
C LEU A 38 -31.82 -11.02 34.62
N GLU A 39 -30.70 -11.66 34.28
CA GLU A 39 -29.68 -11.14 33.37
C GLU A 39 -30.26 -10.75 32.01
N HIS A 40 -31.14 -11.58 31.43
CA HIS A 40 -31.81 -11.30 30.16
C HIS A 40 -32.76 -10.11 30.27
N ILE A 41 -33.52 -10.02 31.38
CA ILE A 41 -34.42 -8.88 31.64
C ILE A 41 -33.61 -7.59 31.77
N LEU A 42 -32.52 -7.60 32.53
CA LEU A 42 -31.68 -6.44 32.74
C LEU A 42 -30.97 -6.00 31.45
N ARG A 43 -30.55 -6.96 30.61
CA ARG A 43 -29.99 -6.68 29.28
C ARG A 43 -31.00 -5.97 28.38
N GLU A 44 -32.22 -6.49 28.28
CA GLU A 44 -33.31 -5.86 27.51
C GLU A 44 -33.67 -4.46 28.05
N ILE A 45 -33.73 -4.29 29.37
CA ILE A 45 -33.93 -2.99 30.02
C ILE A 45 -32.82 -2.01 29.62
N GLY A 46 -31.57 -2.46 29.63
CA GLY A 46 -30.42 -1.67 29.20
C GLY A 46 -30.53 -1.25 27.73
N GLN A 47 -30.85 -2.18 26.84
CA GLN A 47 -31.04 -1.90 25.41
C GLN A 47 -32.21 -0.94 25.14
N ILE A 48 -33.34 -1.09 25.84
CA ILE A 48 -34.47 -0.15 25.78
C ILE A 48 -34.03 1.25 26.21
N TYR A 49 -33.24 1.35 27.29
CA TYR A 49 -32.72 2.61 27.77
C TYR A 49 -31.77 3.26 26.75
N GLU A 50 -30.79 2.52 26.23
CA GLU A 50 -29.84 3.03 25.24
C GLU A 50 -30.52 3.48 23.95
N SER A 51 -31.48 2.68 23.45
CA SER A 51 -32.28 2.99 22.27
C SER A 51 -33.10 4.28 22.47
N ASN A 52 -33.78 4.41 23.61
CA ASN A 52 -34.59 5.59 23.92
C ASN A 52 -33.74 6.86 24.03
N ILE A 53 -32.60 6.80 24.73
CA ILE A 53 -31.66 7.92 24.86
C ILE A 53 -31.06 8.31 23.50
N SER A 54 -30.72 7.32 22.67
CA SER A 54 -30.13 7.55 21.34
C SER A 54 -31.12 8.17 20.35
N VAL A 55 -32.39 7.78 20.39
CA VAL A 55 -33.46 8.35 19.53
C VAL A 55 -33.83 9.76 19.98
N ASN A 56 -33.92 10.01 21.30
CA ASN A 56 -34.23 11.35 21.84
C ASN A 56 -33.12 12.39 21.57
N LYS A 57 -31.86 11.97 21.43
CA LYS A 57 -30.77 12.86 20.97
C LYS A 57 -30.95 13.33 19.51
N LYS A 58 -31.57 12.54 18.64
CA LYS A 58 -31.70 12.83 17.19
C LYS A 58 -32.98 13.60 16.83
N ASN A 59 -34.07 13.45 17.58
CA ASN A 59 -35.36 14.09 17.28
C ASN A 59 -35.89 14.90 18.48
N LYS A 60 -35.60 16.20 18.55
CA LYS A 60 -36.13 17.12 19.60
C LYS A 60 -37.66 17.38 19.55
N GLY A 61 -38.45 16.55 18.87
CA GLY A 61 -39.88 16.81 18.65
C GLY A 61 -40.79 15.58 18.57
N SER A 62 -40.32 14.37 18.91
CA SER A 62 -41.15 13.15 18.93
C SER A 62 -41.47 12.78 20.38
N GLU A 63 -42.75 12.86 20.75
CA GLU A 63 -43.27 12.39 22.04
C GLU A 63 -43.20 10.86 22.13
N CYS A 64 -42.08 10.31 22.60
CA CYS A 64 -42.03 8.92 23.06
C CYS A 64 -42.59 8.87 24.50
N LYS A 65 -43.72 8.18 24.70
CA LYS A 65 -44.51 8.13 25.95
C LYS A 65 -43.94 7.28 27.09
N LEU A 66 -42.78 6.62 26.91
CA LEU A 66 -42.17 5.74 27.91
C LEU A 66 -41.14 6.51 28.75
N ASP A 67 -41.45 6.70 30.04
CA ASP A 67 -40.51 7.28 31.01
C ASP A 67 -39.49 6.24 31.45
N VAL A 68 -38.38 6.15 30.72
CA VAL A 68 -37.27 5.21 30.99
C VAL A 68 -36.26 5.76 32.01
N ARG A 69 -36.43 6.99 32.51
CA ARG A 69 -35.49 7.65 33.43
C ARG A 69 -35.27 6.89 34.75
N PRO A 70 -36.27 6.18 35.33
CA PRO A 70 -36.06 5.42 36.57
C PRO A 70 -35.28 4.10 36.41
N LEU A 71 -35.09 3.60 35.17
CA LEU A 71 -34.52 2.26 34.94
C LEU A 71 -33.09 2.10 35.48
N PRO A 72 -32.15 3.06 35.27
CA PRO A 72 -30.82 2.95 35.84
C PRO A 72 -30.81 2.97 37.37
N GLN A 73 -31.74 3.71 37.99
CA GLN A 73 -31.88 3.75 39.45
C GLN A 73 -32.29 2.38 39.99
N PHE A 74 -33.27 1.72 39.35
CA PHE A 74 -33.68 0.37 39.73
C PHE A 74 -32.52 -0.64 39.62
N ALA A 75 -31.73 -0.57 38.54
CA ALA A 75 -30.55 -1.42 38.40
C ALA A 75 -29.48 -1.13 39.47
N ALA A 76 -29.28 0.13 39.86
CA ALA A 76 -28.37 0.49 40.94
C ALA A 76 -28.85 -0.04 42.31
N GLU A 77 -30.14 0.01 42.59
CA GLU A 77 -30.75 -0.57 43.80
C GLU A 77 -30.61 -2.10 43.85
N LEU A 78 -30.77 -2.77 42.70
CA LEU A 78 -30.50 -4.20 42.56
C LEU A 78 -29.03 -4.53 42.80
N MET A 79 -28.10 -3.74 42.26
CA MET A 79 -26.67 -3.90 42.47
C MET A 79 -26.27 -3.74 43.95
N ILE A 80 -26.87 -2.78 44.67
CA ILE A 80 -26.70 -2.62 46.13
C ILE A 80 -27.25 -3.83 46.89
N SER A 81 -28.35 -4.42 46.40
CA SER A 81 -28.95 -5.62 46.95
C SER A 81 -28.16 -6.90 46.66
N GLY A 82 -27.05 -6.79 45.92
CA GLY A 82 -26.14 -7.88 45.62
C GLY A 82 -26.47 -8.66 44.35
N TYR A 83 -27.32 -8.14 43.46
CA TYR A 83 -27.53 -8.75 42.14
C TYR A 83 -26.41 -8.35 41.16
N PRO A 84 -25.94 -9.26 40.28
CA PRO A 84 -24.94 -8.95 39.28
C PRO A 84 -25.52 -8.07 38.17
N LEU A 85 -24.72 -7.11 37.68
CA LEU A 85 -25.02 -6.31 36.51
C LEU A 85 -24.10 -6.72 35.36
N GLU A 86 -24.67 -6.88 34.16
CA GLU A 86 -23.88 -7.11 32.97
C GLU A 86 -23.10 -5.85 32.56
N LEU A 87 -21.79 -6.03 32.39
CA LEU A 87 -20.83 -5.00 32.00
C LEU A 87 -20.52 -5.06 30.50
N MET A 88 -20.36 -6.26 29.93
CA MET A 88 -20.10 -6.49 28.51
C MET A 88 -21.04 -7.58 28.01
N ASP A 89 -21.74 -7.32 26.90
CA ASP A 89 -22.60 -8.29 26.24
C ASP A 89 -21.74 -9.29 25.45
N GLY A 90 -21.81 -10.57 25.83
CA GLY A 90 -21.06 -11.66 25.18
C GLY A 90 -21.56 -12.01 23.78
N ASP A 91 -22.85 -11.77 23.48
CA ASP A 91 -23.40 -12.10 22.16
C ASP A 91 -23.04 -11.03 21.12
N ALA A 92 -22.95 -9.77 21.55
CA ALA A 92 -22.65 -8.62 20.70
C ALA A 92 -21.19 -8.15 20.76
N ALA A 93 -20.35 -8.74 21.64
CA ALA A 93 -18.99 -8.28 21.91
C ALA A 93 -18.92 -6.79 22.25
N HIS A 94 -19.89 -6.28 23.01
CA HIS A 94 -20.07 -4.84 23.17
C HIS A 94 -20.34 -4.42 24.62
N VAL A 95 -19.71 -3.33 25.05
CA VAL A 95 -20.01 -2.68 26.34
C VAL A 95 -21.07 -1.61 26.11
N PRO A 96 -22.31 -1.76 26.63
CA PRO A 96 -23.34 -0.74 26.55
C PRO A 96 -22.99 0.44 27.48
N LEU A 97 -22.09 1.30 27.00
CA LEU A 97 -21.48 2.37 27.79
C LEU A 97 -22.52 3.34 28.35
N ILE A 98 -23.58 3.66 27.59
CA ILE A 98 -24.61 4.62 28.03
C ILE A 98 -25.38 4.04 29.22
N TRP A 99 -25.75 2.75 29.14
CA TRP A 99 -26.43 2.04 30.20
C TRP A 99 -25.54 1.90 31.45
N VAL A 100 -24.34 1.34 31.29
CA VAL A 100 -23.42 1.08 32.41
C VAL A 100 -23.04 2.38 33.13
N GLN A 101 -22.72 3.44 32.39
CA GLN A 101 -22.39 4.74 32.97
C GLN A 101 -23.58 5.40 33.69
N ALA A 102 -24.81 5.17 33.22
CA ALA A 102 -26.01 5.66 33.88
C ALA A 102 -26.26 4.93 35.21
N VAL A 103 -26.13 3.60 35.23
CA VAL A 103 -26.28 2.81 36.46
C VAL A 103 -25.21 3.18 37.50
N LEU A 104 -23.94 3.29 37.08
CA LEU A 104 -22.86 3.77 37.96
C LEU A 104 -23.10 5.20 38.44
N GLY A 105 -23.67 6.06 37.60
CA GLY A 105 -24.06 7.43 37.97
C GLY A 105 -25.12 7.47 39.07
N GLU A 106 -26.14 6.61 38.99
CA GLU A 106 -27.15 6.48 40.07
C GLU A 106 -26.56 5.84 41.33
N LEU A 107 -25.66 4.86 41.19
CA LEU A 107 -24.95 4.26 42.31
C LEU A 107 -24.12 5.29 43.09
N ILE A 108 -23.45 6.21 42.39
CA ILE A 108 -22.71 7.34 42.99
C ILE A 108 -23.65 8.25 43.79
N LYS A 109 -24.84 8.55 43.26
CA LYS A 109 -25.85 9.36 43.97
C LYS A 109 -26.36 8.69 45.23
N LEU A 110 -26.56 7.37 45.20
CA LEU A 110 -27.07 6.58 46.32
C LEU A 110 -26.02 6.36 47.42
N LEU A 111 -24.75 6.13 47.05
CA LEU A 111 -23.69 5.74 47.99
C LEU A 111 -22.69 6.86 48.34
N GLY A 112 -22.70 7.99 47.65
CA GLY A 112 -21.82 9.13 47.94
C GLY A 112 -20.37 8.95 47.46
N ASP A 113 -20.17 8.42 46.25
CA ASP A 113 -18.87 8.14 45.62
C ASP A 113 -17.87 7.32 46.46
N PRO A 114 -18.25 6.10 46.89
CA PRO A 114 -17.38 5.22 47.66
C PRO A 114 -16.15 4.75 46.86
N ARG A 115 -15.13 4.31 47.60
CA ARG A 115 -13.93 3.71 47.01
C ARG A 115 -14.13 2.23 46.77
N VAL A 116 -13.77 1.75 45.59
CA VAL A 116 -13.91 0.38 45.13
C VAL A 116 -12.57 -0.26 44.81
N PHE A 117 -12.46 -1.55 45.10
CA PHE A 117 -11.39 -2.42 44.63
C PHE A 117 -11.95 -3.41 43.59
N VAL A 118 -11.43 -3.36 42.36
CA VAL A 118 -11.93 -4.18 41.25
C VAL A 118 -11.13 -5.48 41.17
N SER A 119 -11.79 -6.60 41.43
CA SER A 119 -11.23 -7.94 41.31
C SER A 119 -11.88 -8.64 40.12
N SER A 120 -11.14 -8.80 39.02
CA SER A 120 -11.61 -9.53 37.84
C SER A 120 -11.08 -10.96 37.81
N ILE A 121 -11.76 -11.85 37.10
CA ILE A 121 -11.28 -13.20 36.79
C ILE A 121 -11.22 -13.37 35.28
N LEU A 122 -10.24 -14.10 34.78
CA LEU A 122 -10.09 -14.46 33.38
C LEU A 122 -9.67 -15.92 33.29
N GLY A 123 -10.19 -16.67 32.32
CA GLY A 123 -9.76 -18.04 32.10
C GLY A 123 -10.70 -18.78 31.18
N ILE A 124 -10.26 -19.97 30.76
CA ILE A 124 -10.94 -20.78 29.75
C ILE A 124 -12.33 -21.22 30.25
N GLN A 125 -13.23 -21.52 29.32
CA GLN A 125 -14.57 -22.00 29.64
C GLN A 125 -14.55 -23.25 30.53
N SER A 126 -15.52 -23.35 31.44
CA SER A 126 -15.69 -24.52 32.32
C SER A 126 -14.54 -24.82 33.29
N THR A 127 -13.66 -23.86 33.57
CA THR A 127 -12.51 -24.01 34.49
C THR A 127 -12.81 -23.66 35.96
N GLY A 128 -14.10 -23.51 36.35
CA GLY A 128 -14.47 -23.26 37.75
C GLY A 128 -14.31 -21.81 38.24
N LYS A 129 -14.32 -20.83 37.32
CA LYS A 129 -14.18 -19.39 37.62
C LYS A 129 -15.24 -18.86 38.59
N SER A 130 -16.51 -18.92 38.18
CA SER A 130 -17.65 -18.45 38.97
C SER A 130 -17.82 -19.26 40.26
N THR A 131 -17.48 -20.56 40.24
CA THR A 131 -17.44 -21.41 41.44
C THR A 131 -16.43 -20.92 42.47
N MET A 132 -15.22 -20.53 42.05
CA MET A 132 -14.19 -19.98 42.93
C MET A 132 -14.62 -18.63 43.52
N LEU A 133 -15.22 -17.74 42.70
CA LEU A 133 -15.72 -16.45 43.16
C LEU A 133 -16.87 -16.60 44.16
N ASN A 134 -17.82 -17.50 43.88
CA ASN A 134 -18.93 -17.81 44.78
C ASN A 134 -18.43 -18.36 46.12
N ALA A 135 -17.43 -19.26 46.11
CA ALA A 135 -16.85 -19.80 47.34
C ALA A 135 -16.08 -18.74 48.15
N MET A 136 -15.38 -17.81 47.48
CA MET A 136 -14.53 -16.82 48.13
C MET A 136 -15.34 -15.69 48.80
N PHE A 137 -16.36 -15.19 48.11
CA PHE A 137 -17.11 -13.99 48.51
C PHE A 137 -18.58 -14.27 48.86
N GLY A 138 -19.06 -15.51 48.73
CA GLY A 138 -20.46 -15.86 49.01
C GLY A 138 -21.43 -15.33 47.95
N LEU A 139 -20.98 -15.28 46.69
CA LEU A 139 -21.72 -14.69 45.57
C LEU A 139 -22.73 -15.68 44.97
N GLN A 140 -23.61 -15.16 44.12
CA GLN A 140 -24.66 -15.92 43.44
C GLN A 140 -24.51 -15.87 41.91
N PHE A 141 -23.26 -15.90 41.41
CA PHE A 141 -23.05 -16.08 39.97
C PHE A 141 -23.59 -17.44 39.52
N ALA A 142 -24.18 -17.49 38.32
CA ALA A 142 -24.76 -18.70 37.78
C ALA A 142 -23.68 -19.78 37.57
N VAL A 143 -23.86 -20.95 38.20
CA VAL A 143 -22.94 -22.10 38.10
C VAL A 143 -23.72 -23.34 37.64
N SER A 144 -23.80 -23.58 36.33
CA SER A 144 -24.37 -24.84 35.82
C SER A 144 -23.72 -25.30 34.53
N ALA A 145 -23.56 -26.61 34.36
CA ALA A 145 -23.15 -27.21 33.08
C ALA A 145 -24.19 -26.85 31.99
N GLY A 146 -23.78 -26.08 30.98
CA GLY A 146 -24.64 -25.58 29.90
C GLY A 146 -25.07 -24.12 30.01
N ARG A 147 -25.01 -23.49 31.21
CA ARG A 147 -25.09 -22.02 31.35
C ARG A 147 -23.69 -21.49 31.62
N CYS A 148 -22.93 -21.27 30.56
CA CYS A 148 -21.70 -20.48 30.69
C CYS A 148 -22.08 -19.01 30.75
N THR A 149 -21.47 -18.26 31.67
CA THR A 149 -21.50 -16.79 31.67
C THR A 149 -21.17 -16.31 30.26
N LYS A 150 -22.08 -15.57 29.61
CA LYS A 150 -21.85 -14.93 28.30
C LYS A 150 -21.62 -13.45 28.50
N GLY A 151 -20.44 -12.95 28.16
CA GLY A 151 -20.00 -11.59 28.47
C GLY A 151 -19.33 -11.43 29.84
N ALA A 152 -19.30 -10.21 30.37
CA ALA A 152 -18.69 -9.90 31.66
C ALA A 152 -19.74 -9.33 32.63
N PHE A 153 -19.78 -9.82 33.87
CA PHE A 153 -20.74 -9.41 34.90
C PHE A 153 -20.01 -8.86 36.12
N MET A 154 -20.50 -7.75 36.66
CA MET A 154 -19.97 -7.14 37.87
C MET A 154 -20.96 -7.21 39.03
N GLN A 155 -20.48 -7.54 40.23
CA GLN A 155 -21.27 -7.61 41.45
C GLN A 155 -20.60 -6.81 42.57
N LEU A 156 -21.37 -6.00 43.29
CA LEU A 156 -20.88 -5.14 44.36
C LEU A 156 -20.94 -5.85 45.72
N VAL A 157 -19.81 -5.92 46.42
CA VAL A 157 -19.69 -6.54 47.74
C VAL A 157 -19.29 -5.49 48.76
N LYS A 158 -20.11 -5.32 49.80
CA LYS A 158 -19.85 -4.36 50.88
C LYS A 158 -18.78 -4.89 51.84
N VAL A 159 -17.75 -4.08 52.11
CA VAL A 159 -16.73 -4.39 53.13
C VAL A 159 -17.29 -4.10 54.53
N SER A 160 -17.02 -5.00 55.49
CA SER A 160 -17.43 -4.79 56.89
C SER A 160 -16.68 -3.62 57.53
N GLU A 161 -17.31 -2.95 58.50
CA GLU A 161 -16.74 -1.76 59.16
C GLU A 161 -15.40 -2.04 59.90
N GLU A 162 -15.16 -3.29 60.28
CA GLU A 162 -13.90 -3.74 60.88
C GLU A 162 -12.77 -3.78 59.85
N LEU A 163 -13.05 -4.30 58.66
CA LEU A 163 -12.09 -4.42 57.56
C LEU A 163 -11.84 -3.09 56.87
N LYS A 164 -12.82 -2.17 56.86
CA LYS A 164 -12.64 -0.79 56.35
C LYS A 164 -11.55 0.00 57.09
N LYS A 165 -11.23 -0.35 58.34
CA LYS A 165 -10.13 0.29 59.07
C LYS A 165 -8.75 -0.18 58.61
N GLN A 166 -8.69 -1.35 57.97
CA GLN A 166 -7.47 -1.98 57.47
C GLN A 166 -7.32 -1.82 55.95
N LEU A 167 -8.44 -1.67 55.24
CA LEU A 167 -8.52 -1.55 53.79
C LEU A 167 -8.85 -0.11 53.40
N ASN A 168 -8.18 0.42 52.38
CA ASN A 168 -8.36 1.81 51.94
C ASN A 168 -9.58 2.00 51.02
N PHE A 169 -10.57 1.10 51.07
CA PHE A 169 -11.76 1.10 50.20
C PHE A 169 -13.01 0.55 50.91
N ASP A 170 -14.18 0.92 50.39
CA ASP A 170 -15.49 0.69 50.99
C ASP A 170 -16.22 -0.55 50.41
N TYR A 171 -15.97 -0.85 49.14
CA TYR A 171 -16.59 -1.96 48.42
C TYR A 171 -15.57 -2.74 47.58
N ILE A 172 -15.85 -4.02 47.34
CA ILE A 172 -15.14 -4.85 46.35
C ILE A 172 -16.09 -5.05 45.18
N LEU A 173 -15.63 -4.71 43.98
CA LEU A 173 -16.35 -5.00 42.75
C LEU A 173 -15.77 -6.27 42.14
N VAL A 174 -16.54 -7.35 42.15
CA VAL A 174 -16.12 -8.64 41.60
C VAL A 174 -16.64 -8.75 40.17
N VAL A 175 -15.73 -8.94 39.22
CA VAL A 175 -16.06 -9.11 37.79
C VAL A 175 -15.85 -10.56 37.38
N ASP A 176 -16.94 -11.27 37.09
CA ASP A 176 -16.94 -12.60 36.49
C ASP A 176 -17.00 -12.47 34.96
N THR A 177 -16.26 -13.32 34.24
CA THR A 177 -16.19 -13.25 32.78
C THR A 177 -16.58 -14.55 32.12
N GLU A 178 -17.00 -14.44 30.87
CA GLU A 178 -17.11 -15.56 29.96
C GLU A 178 -15.80 -16.35 29.86
N GLY A 179 -15.96 -17.63 29.57
CA GLY A 179 -14.85 -18.50 29.25
C GLY A 179 -14.31 -18.23 27.87
N LEU A 180 -13.00 -17.95 27.80
CA LEU A 180 -12.28 -17.86 26.54
C LEU A 180 -12.35 -19.19 25.78
N HIS A 181 -12.32 -19.13 24.44
CA HIS A 181 -12.41 -20.27 23.53
C HIS A 181 -13.75 -21.03 23.58
N ALA A 182 -14.86 -20.30 23.70
CA ALA A 182 -16.18 -20.91 23.64
C ALA A 182 -16.44 -21.62 22.29
N LEU A 183 -16.81 -22.90 22.34
CA LEU A 183 -17.05 -23.76 21.16
C LEU A 183 -18.31 -23.38 20.34
N GLU A 184 -19.15 -22.47 20.86
CA GLU A 184 -20.47 -22.13 20.30
C GLU A 184 -20.44 -21.09 19.15
N LEU A 185 -19.29 -20.46 18.85
CA LEU A 185 -19.16 -19.42 17.81
C LEU A 185 -18.21 -19.88 16.67
N PRO A 186 -18.64 -19.84 15.38
CA PRO A 186 -17.80 -20.25 14.26
C PRO A 186 -16.54 -19.37 14.09
N CYS A 187 -15.47 -20.04 13.67
CA CYS A 187 -14.15 -19.57 13.22
C CYS A 187 -14.02 -18.08 12.80
N ARG A 188 -13.03 -17.38 13.42
CA ARG A 188 -12.51 -16.00 13.23
C ARG A 188 -13.13 -14.86 14.06
N SER A 189 -14.45 -14.76 14.19
CA SER A 189 -15.07 -13.70 15.03
C SER A 189 -14.88 -13.95 16.54
N SER A 190 -14.79 -15.20 16.96
CA SER A 190 -14.57 -15.58 18.36
C SER A 190 -13.20 -15.15 18.92
N ARG A 191 -12.15 -15.13 18.08
CA ARG A 191 -10.80 -14.73 18.52
C ARG A 191 -10.68 -13.23 18.76
N HIS A 192 -11.28 -12.43 17.89
CA HIS A 192 -11.37 -10.99 18.07
C HIS A 192 -12.11 -10.68 19.38
N HIS A 193 -13.24 -11.36 19.60
CA HIS A 193 -14.03 -11.23 20.82
C HIS A 193 -13.26 -11.65 22.09
N ASP A 194 -12.58 -12.80 22.05
CA ASP A 194 -11.77 -13.31 23.16
C ASP A 194 -10.62 -12.33 23.51
N ASN A 195 -9.91 -11.83 22.51
CA ASN A 195 -8.81 -10.88 22.68
C ASN A 195 -9.29 -9.53 23.22
N GLU A 196 -10.41 -9.03 22.71
CA GLU A 196 -11.03 -7.78 23.14
C GLU A 196 -11.54 -7.87 24.58
N MET A 197 -12.28 -8.93 24.91
CA MET A 197 -12.77 -9.17 26.27
C MET A 197 -11.61 -9.36 27.25
N ALA A 198 -10.59 -10.16 26.90
CA ALA A 198 -9.43 -10.37 27.77
C ALA A 198 -8.69 -9.06 28.05
N THR A 199 -8.46 -8.26 27.01
CA THR A 199 -7.78 -6.96 27.16
C THR A 199 -8.62 -5.98 28.00
N PHE A 200 -9.94 -5.97 27.81
CA PHE A 200 -10.87 -5.16 28.61
C PHE A 200 -10.86 -5.55 30.09
N VAL A 201 -11.03 -6.83 30.40
CA VAL A 201 -11.13 -7.34 31.78
C VAL A 201 -9.82 -7.16 32.55
N VAL A 202 -8.68 -7.42 31.90
CA VAL A 202 -7.36 -7.22 32.50
C VAL A 202 -7.11 -5.72 32.72
N GLY A 203 -7.51 -4.86 31.78
CA GLY A 203 -7.36 -3.41 31.92
C GLY A 203 -8.22 -2.80 33.03
N LEU A 204 -9.42 -3.34 33.26
CA LEU A 204 -10.32 -2.87 34.34
C LEU A 204 -9.83 -3.24 35.74
N GLY A 205 -9.28 -4.44 35.89
CA GLY A 205 -8.93 -5.03 37.19
C GLY A 205 -7.86 -4.22 37.93
N ASN A 206 -8.11 -3.91 39.20
CA ASN A 206 -7.00 -3.62 40.11
C ASN A 206 -6.17 -4.88 40.33
N MET A 207 -6.84 -6.03 40.35
CA MET A 207 -6.25 -7.36 40.34
C MET A 207 -7.08 -8.30 39.47
N THR A 208 -6.43 -8.98 38.53
CA THR A 208 -7.05 -9.98 37.66
C THR A 208 -6.55 -11.37 38.01
N LEU A 209 -7.47 -12.25 38.38
CA LEU A 209 -7.20 -13.66 38.64
C LEU A 209 -7.20 -14.42 37.31
N ILE A 210 -6.03 -14.86 36.86
CA ILE A 210 -5.88 -15.68 35.66
C ILE A 210 -6.02 -17.15 36.08
N ASN A 211 -7.19 -17.71 35.81
CA ASN A 211 -7.56 -19.07 36.14
C ASN A 211 -7.10 -20.04 35.04
N ILE A 212 -6.14 -20.89 35.38
CA ILE A 212 -5.59 -21.92 34.49
C ILE A 212 -6.04 -23.29 35.01
N PHE A 213 -6.55 -24.13 34.12
CA PHE A 213 -6.89 -25.50 34.48
C PHE A 213 -5.67 -26.42 34.32
N GLY A 214 -5.28 -27.11 35.39
CA GLY A 214 -4.08 -27.92 35.44
C GLY A 214 -2.78 -27.11 35.45
N GLU A 215 -1.70 -27.72 34.96
CA GLU A 215 -0.34 -27.16 35.03
C GLU A 215 0.11 -26.45 33.73
N ASN A 216 -0.68 -26.47 32.65
CA ASN A 216 -0.27 -25.98 31.35
C ASN A 216 -0.78 -24.55 31.06
N PRO A 217 0.08 -23.52 31.05
CA PRO A 217 -0.31 -22.15 30.70
C PRO A 217 -0.46 -21.88 29.19
N ALA A 218 -0.14 -22.85 28.32
CA ALA A 218 -0.05 -22.62 26.86
C ALA A 218 -1.30 -22.01 26.23
N GLU A 219 -2.49 -22.39 26.71
CA GLU A 219 -3.77 -21.95 26.14
C GLU A 219 -4.06 -20.45 26.42
N MET A 220 -3.48 -19.88 27.48
CA MET A 220 -3.67 -18.46 27.83
C MET A 220 -2.53 -17.56 27.31
N GLN A 221 -1.44 -18.15 26.81
CA GLN A 221 -0.24 -17.42 26.39
C GLN A 221 -0.49 -16.52 25.18
N ASP A 222 -1.16 -17.04 24.16
CA ASP A 222 -1.46 -16.31 22.93
C ASP A 222 -2.28 -15.04 23.23
N ILE A 223 -3.33 -15.18 24.06
CA ILE A 223 -4.22 -14.08 24.46
C ILE A 223 -3.46 -13.06 25.32
N LEU A 224 -2.67 -13.50 26.30
CA LEU A 224 -1.89 -12.59 27.14
C LEU A 224 -0.82 -11.82 26.35
N GLN A 225 -0.24 -12.43 25.32
CA GLN A 225 0.70 -11.73 24.43
C GLN A 225 0.00 -10.59 23.66
N ILE A 226 -1.20 -10.83 23.16
CA ILE A 226 -2.03 -9.78 22.53
C ILE A 226 -2.40 -8.68 23.55
N VAL A 227 -2.77 -9.05 24.79
CA VAL A 227 -3.07 -8.09 25.86
C VAL A 227 -1.85 -7.19 26.14
N VAL A 228 -0.65 -7.77 26.26
CA VAL A 228 0.59 -7.00 26.47
C VAL A 228 0.87 -6.09 25.29
N GLN A 229 0.78 -6.60 24.06
CA GLN A 229 0.99 -5.79 22.86
C GLN A 229 -0.02 -4.63 22.75
N ALA A 230 -1.29 -4.90 23.08
CA ALA A 230 -2.33 -3.89 23.09
C ALA A 230 -2.09 -2.82 24.17
N PHE A 231 -1.64 -3.19 25.39
CA PHE A 231 -1.26 -2.20 26.40
C PHE A 231 -0.02 -1.39 26.05
N LEU A 232 0.96 -1.99 25.37
CA LEU A 232 2.14 -1.27 24.86
C LEU A 232 1.76 -0.21 23.82
N ARG A 233 0.68 -0.45 23.07
CA ARG A 233 0.13 0.50 22.08
C ARG A 233 -0.82 1.53 22.68
N MET A 234 -1.71 1.11 23.59
CA MET A 234 -2.72 1.95 24.25
C MET A 234 -2.13 2.84 25.37
N LYS A 235 -1.08 3.61 25.06
CA LYS A 235 -0.35 4.48 26.02
C LYS A 235 -1.20 5.60 26.61
N GLN A 236 -2.41 5.84 26.10
CA GLN A 236 -3.34 6.85 26.61
C GLN A 236 -3.94 6.46 27.96
N VAL A 237 -4.23 5.17 28.14
CA VAL A 237 -4.90 4.67 29.33
C VAL A 237 -3.82 4.32 30.34
N ARG A 238 -3.63 5.15 31.37
CA ARG A 238 -2.71 4.84 32.49
C ARG A 238 -3.29 3.70 33.32
N LEU A 239 -3.15 2.49 32.81
CA LEU A 239 -3.52 1.26 33.48
C LEU A 239 -2.30 0.79 34.27
N ASN A 240 -2.53 0.48 35.54
CA ASN A 240 -1.59 -0.29 36.34
C ASN A 240 -2.29 -1.61 36.70
N PRO A 241 -2.54 -2.48 35.69
CA PRO A 241 -3.18 -3.76 35.95
C PRO A 241 -2.21 -4.64 36.74
N SER A 242 -2.74 -5.42 37.67
CA SER A 242 -1.99 -6.49 38.34
C SER A 242 -2.67 -7.82 38.10
N CYS A 243 -1.90 -8.91 38.10
CA CYS A 243 -2.46 -10.23 37.89
C CYS A 243 -1.96 -11.27 38.88
N MET A 244 -2.76 -12.31 39.08
CA MET A 244 -2.43 -13.47 39.91
C MET A 244 -2.86 -14.75 39.19
N PHE A 245 -1.95 -15.70 39.05
CA PHE A 245 -2.22 -16.97 38.38
C PHE A 245 -2.70 -18.01 39.39
N VAL A 246 -3.86 -18.59 39.11
CA VAL A 246 -4.47 -19.67 39.91
C VAL A 246 -4.57 -20.91 39.06
N HIS A 247 -3.78 -21.94 39.40
CA HIS A 247 -3.80 -23.24 38.76
C HIS A 247 -4.78 -24.16 39.48
N GLN A 248 -5.92 -24.49 38.87
CA GLN A 248 -6.92 -25.40 39.44
C GLN A 248 -6.64 -26.86 39.11
N ASN A 249 -7.15 -27.78 39.94
CA ASN A 249 -7.13 -29.22 39.68
C ASN A 249 -5.71 -29.84 39.63
N VAL A 250 -4.80 -29.37 40.49
CA VAL A 250 -3.43 -29.88 40.57
C VAL A 250 -3.36 -31.00 41.61
N GLY A 251 -2.85 -32.17 41.20
CA GLY A 251 -2.93 -33.41 41.96
C GLY A 251 -2.04 -33.48 43.20
N ASP A 252 -0.96 -32.70 43.28
CA ASP A 252 -0.04 -32.74 44.42
C ASP A 252 0.57 -31.36 44.75
N ILE A 253 -0.09 -30.62 45.64
CA ILE A 253 0.28 -29.25 46.07
C ILE A 253 1.57 -29.28 46.92
N THR A 254 1.97 -30.45 47.44
CA THR A 254 3.12 -30.61 48.35
C THR A 254 4.49 -30.71 47.65
N ALA A 255 4.52 -30.80 46.31
CA ALA A 255 5.76 -30.90 45.53
C ALA A 255 6.42 -29.53 45.28
N GLY A 256 6.94 -28.90 46.33
CA GLY A 256 7.55 -27.55 46.29
C GLY A 256 8.63 -27.37 45.22
N GLU A 257 9.44 -28.38 44.90
CA GLU A 257 10.49 -28.30 43.88
C GLU A 257 9.94 -28.27 42.44
N LYS A 258 8.93 -29.08 42.11
CA LYS A 258 8.28 -29.05 40.79
C LYS A 258 7.50 -27.76 40.56
N ASN A 259 6.89 -27.23 41.62
CA ASN A 259 6.18 -25.96 41.60
C ASN A 259 7.13 -24.77 41.38
N MET A 260 8.37 -24.82 41.90
CA MET A 260 9.37 -23.76 41.68
C MET A 260 9.92 -23.76 40.24
N VAL A 261 10.13 -24.94 39.64
CA VAL A 261 10.53 -25.05 38.22
C VAL A 261 9.40 -24.59 37.30
N GLY A 262 8.16 -25.01 37.56
CA GLY A 262 6.99 -24.57 36.80
C GLY A 262 6.75 -23.06 36.88
N LYS A 263 6.92 -22.47 38.07
CA LYS A 263 6.90 -21.01 38.27
C LYS A 263 7.96 -20.33 37.41
N LYS A 264 9.23 -20.76 37.49
CA LYS A 264 10.34 -20.12 36.74
C LYS A 264 10.08 -20.16 35.23
N HIS A 265 9.62 -21.30 34.71
CA HIS A 265 9.27 -21.46 33.30
C HIS A 265 8.12 -20.54 32.85
N LEU A 266 7.13 -20.31 33.74
CA LEU A 266 6.06 -19.35 33.48
C LEU A 266 6.61 -17.92 33.32
N GLN A 267 7.48 -17.47 34.24
CA GLN A 267 8.09 -16.14 34.14
C GLN A 267 8.93 -15.96 32.88
N GLU A 268 9.80 -16.93 32.56
CA GLU A 268 10.64 -16.87 31.35
C GLU A 268 9.79 -16.72 30.09
N LYS A 269 8.68 -17.47 29.99
CA LYS A 269 7.74 -17.33 28.88
C LYS A 269 6.99 -15.99 28.85
N LEU A 270 6.59 -15.47 30.00
CA LEU A 270 5.91 -14.17 30.09
C LEU A 270 6.87 -13.02 29.69
N ASP A 271 8.14 -13.12 30.05
CA ASP A 271 9.16 -12.15 29.68
C ASP A 271 9.50 -12.27 28.18
N GLU A 272 9.65 -13.48 27.65
CA GLU A 272 9.87 -13.73 26.22
C GLU A 272 8.75 -13.14 25.35
N MET A 273 7.48 -13.40 25.69
CA MET A 273 6.35 -12.84 24.94
C MET A 273 6.32 -11.30 25.00
N THR A 274 6.74 -10.72 26.14
CA THR A 274 6.81 -9.27 26.32
C THR A 274 7.93 -8.66 25.47
N GLN A 275 9.09 -9.29 25.41
CA GLN A 275 10.20 -8.87 24.54
C GLN A 275 9.84 -8.94 23.07
N LEU A 276 9.10 -9.97 22.65
CA LEU A 276 8.61 -10.09 21.27
C LEU A 276 7.62 -8.96 20.93
N ALA A 277 6.63 -8.74 21.80
CA ALA A 277 5.67 -7.63 21.65
C ALA A 277 6.38 -6.28 21.63
N ALA A 278 7.36 -6.10 22.52
CA ALA A 278 8.12 -4.87 22.63
C ALA A 278 9.02 -4.60 21.42
N LYS A 279 9.59 -5.65 20.82
CA LYS A 279 10.39 -5.53 19.60
C LYS A 279 9.54 -5.14 18.40
N GLU A 280 8.34 -5.71 18.24
CA GLU A 280 7.45 -5.36 17.12
C GLU A 280 6.86 -3.95 17.26
N GLU A 281 6.56 -3.51 18.47
CA GLU A 281 6.03 -2.16 18.78
C GLU A 281 7.14 -1.13 19.10
N VAL A 282 8.40 -1.57 19.01
CA VAL A 282 9.64 -0.81 19.26
C VAL A 282 9.60 0.02 20.55
N CYS A 283 9.31 -0.66 21.65
CA CYS A 283 9.38 -0.13 23.00
C CYS A 283 10.43 -0.85 23.85
N GLY A 284 10.94 -0.19 24.90
CA GLY A 284 12.02 -0.71 25.75
C GLY A 284 11.56 -1.59 26.92
N ALA A 285 10.47 -2.34 26.77
CA ALA A 285 10.00 -3.26 27.82
C ALA A 285 10.72 -4.61 27.70
N GLU A 286 11.32 -5.08 28.81
CA GLU A 286 12.11 -6.31 28.84
C GLU A 286 11.45 -7.42 29.64
N CYS A 287 10.59 -7.06 30.61
CA CYS A 287 9.92 -7.97 31.52
C CYS A 287 8.40 -7.76 31.50
N PHE A 288 7.63 -8.83 31.75
CA PHE A 288 6.17 -8.76 31.85
C PHE A 288 5.69 -7.79 32.93
N SER A 289 6.46 -7.69 34.02
CA SER A 289 6.23 -6.75 35.13
C SER A 289 6.31 -5.28 34.74
N ASP A 290 6.94 -4.96 33.60
CA ASP A 290 7.05 -3.59 33.10
C ASP A 290 5.69 -3.09 32.54
N VAL A 291 4.80 -4.02 32.17
CA VAL A 291 3.49 -3.75 31.57
C VAL A 291 2.35 -4.11 32.52
N ILE A 292 2.43 -5.26 33.19
CA ILE A 292 1.42 -5.77 34.13
C ILE A 292 2.09 -6.16 35.45
N GLU A 293 1.66 -5.58 36.57
CA GLU A 293 2.29 -5.81 37.87
C GLU A 293 2.14 -7.28 38.30
N PHE A 294 3.26 -8.01 38.36
CA PHE A 294 3.29 -9.43 38.65
C PHE A 294 4.55 -9.83 39.43
N ASN A 295 4.38 -10.70 40.44
CA ASN A 295 5.46 -11.28 41.23
C ASN A 295 5.27 -12.80 41.39
N ILE A 296 6.13 -13.55 40.71
CA ILE A 296 6.16 -15.01 40.72
C ILE A 296 6.13 -15.68 42.10
N LYS A 297 6.74 -15.07 43.12
CA LYS A 297 6.81 -15.68 44.47
C LYS A 297 5.47 -15.63 45.16
N THR A 298 4.77 -14.50 45.03
CA THR A 298 3.54 -14.22 45.78
C THR A 298 2.28 -14.48 44.96
N ASP A 299 2.35 -14.46 43.62
CA ASP A 299 1.17 -14.32 42.75
C ASP A 299 0.87 -15.57 41.92
N VAL A 300 1.49 -16.70 42.24
CA VAL A 300 1.15 -18.01 41.67
C VAL A 300 0.66 -18.92 42.78
N ARG A 301 -0.56 -19.44 42.62
CA ARG A 301 -1.24 -20.35 43.56
C ARG A 301 -1.70 -21.63 42.86
N TYR A 302 -1.60 -22.75 43.57
CA TYR A 302 -2.00 -24.06 43.09
C TYR A 302 -3.15 -24.58 43.96
N PHE A 303 -4.25 -24.97 43.33
CA PHE A 303 -5.48 -25.37 43.98
C PHE A 303 -5.71 -26.87 43.84
N ALA A 304 -6.20 -27.46 44.93
CA ALA A 304 -6.65 -28.84 44.95
C ALA A 304 -7.86 -29.03 44.03
N GLN A 305 -8.19 -30.29 43.72
CA GLN A 305 -9.46 -30.61 43.06
C GLN A 305 -10.63 -30.22 43.97
N LEU A 306 -11.72 -29.71 43.39
CA LEU A 306 -12.91 -29.29 44.17
C LEU A 306 -13.57 -30.45 44.90
N TRP A 307 -13.55 -31.65 44.33
CA TRP A 307 -14.24 -32.85 44.84
C TRP A 307 -13.22 -33.92 45.25
N GLU A 308 -13.45 -34.58 46.38
CA GLU A 308 -12.70 -35.80 46.77
C GLU A 308 -13.30 -37.04 46.06
N GLY A 309 -13.26 -37.06 44.72
CA GLY A 309 -13.78 -38.14 43.88
C GLY A 309 -14.70 -37.66 42.75
N SER A 310 -15.42 -38.59 42.12
CA SER A 310 -16.30 -38.28 40.98
C SER A 310 -17.68 -37.77 41.44
N PRO A 311 -18.15 -36.60 40.96
CA PRO A 311 -19.51 -36.11 41.18
C PRO A 311 -20.58 -37.13 40.72
N PRO A 312 -21.83 -37.12 41.25
CA PRO A 312 -22.46 -36.07 42.07
C PRO A 312 -22.43 -36.32 43.59
N MET A 313 -21.97 -37.47 44.06
CA MET A 313 -21.98 -37.84 45.49
C MET A 313 -20.63 -37.60 46.22
N ALA A 314 -19.64 -37.04 45.52
CA ALA A 314 -18.33 -36.73 46.10
C ALA A 314 -18.43 -35.54 47.07
N PRO A 315 -17.79 -35.60 48.26
CA PRO A 315 -17.75 -34.47 49.17
C PRO A 315 -16.79 -33.36 48.65
N PRO A 316 -17.02 -32.08 49.00
CA PRO A 316 -16.07 -31.01 48.70
C PRO A 316 -14.73 -31.25 49.40
N ASN A 317 -13.64 -31.01 48.69
CA ASN A 317 -12.29 -31.17 49.22
C ASN A 317 -11.97 -30.08 50.25
N PRO A 318 -11.64 -30.41 51.51
CA PRO A 318 -11.27 -29.45 52.54
C PRO A 318 -10.06 -28.60 52.13
N CYS A 319 -9.07 -29.19 51.45
CA CYS A 319 -7.89 -28.47 50.96
C CYS A 319 -8.27 -27.41 49.93
N TYR A 320 -9.32 -27.60 49.12
CA TYR A 320 -9.82 -26.56 48.22
C TYR A 320 -10.34 -25.36 49.01
N SER A 321 -11.08 -25.59 50.10
CA SER A 321 -11.61 -24.53 50.95
C SER A 321 -10.50 -23.75 51.66
N GLU A 322 -9.46 -24.45 52.14
CA GLU A 322 -8.26 -23.83 52.72
C GLU A 322 -7.52 -22.95 51.68
N ASN A 323 -7.33 -23.45 50.46
CA ASN A 323 -6.70 -22.70 49.36
C ASN A 323 -7.50 -21.44 48.99
N VAL A 324 -8.83 -21.52 48.93
CA VAL A 324 -9.71 -20.36 48.67
C VAL A 324 -9.57 -19.33 49.79
N GLN A 325 -9.52 -19.77 51.04
CA GLN A 325 -9.36 -18.89 52.20
C GLN A 325 -7.99 -18.20 52.23
N GLU A 326 -6.92 -18.92 51.85
CA GLU A 326 -5.57 -18.35 51.71
C GLU A 326 -5.49 -17.34 50.56
N LEU A 327 -6.10 -17.68 49.41
CA LEU A 327 -6.19 -16.78 48.26
C LEU A 327 -6.93 -15.49 48.64
N LYS A 328 -8.09 -15.60 49.31
CA LYS A 328 -8.84 -14.45 49.85
C LYS A 328 -7.98 -13.58 50.76
N SER A 329 -7.25 -14.21 51.68
CA SER A 329 -6.37 -13.49 52.62
C SER A 329 -5.23 -12.76 51.90
N THR A 330 -4.66 -13.39 50.86
CA THR A 330 -3.62 -12.79 50.01
C THR A 330 -4.16 -11.60 49.22
N ILE A 331 -5.34 -11.74 48.58
CA ILE A 331 -6.00 -10.66 47.83
C ILE A 331 -6.28 -9.48 48.75
N LEU A 332 -6.83 -9.70 49.95
CA LEU A 332 -7.11 -8.63 50.92
C LEU A 332 -5.83 -7.95 51.42
N SER A 333 -4.78 -8.72 51.70
CA SER A 333 -3.47 -8.18 52.10
C SER A 333 -2.89 -7.26 51.03
N ARG A 334 -2.92 -7.69 49.76
CA ARG A 334 -2.45 -6.88 48.64
C ARG A 334 -3.37 -5.69 48.36
N ALA A 335 -4.68 -5.88 48.43
CA ALA A 335 -5.67 -4.82 48.27
C ALA A 335 -5.49 -3.68 49.31
N SER A 336 -4.98 -3.99 50.52
CA SER A 336 -4.66 -2.96 51.53
C SER A 336 -3.60 -1.95 51.07
N GLN A 337 -2.70 -2.35 50.17
CA GLN A 337 -1.63 -1.50 49.62
C GLN A 337 -2.15 -0.54 48.54
N TYR A 338 -3.30 -0.84 47.94
CA TYR A 338 -3.90 0.02 46.92
C TYR A 338 -4.78 1.08 47.55
N LYS A 339 -4.59 2.31 47.06
CA LYS A 339 -5.57 3.38 47.21
C LYS A 339 -6.71 3.06 46.23
N GLY A 340 -7.72 2.30 46.65
CA GLY A 340 -8.89 1.94 45.82
C GLY A 340 -9.47 3.12 45.03
N LEU A 341 -10.08 2.82 43.88
CA LEU A 341 -10.60 3.79 42.91
C LEU A 341 -11.93 4.37 43.40
N THR A 342 -12.19 5.65 43.19
CA THR A 342 -13.56 6.18 43.37
C THR A 342 -14.49 5.61 42.29
N LEU A 343 -15.80 5.54 42.55
CA LEU A 343 -16.76 5.09 41.53
C LEU A 343 -16.76 6.03 40.32
N VAL A 344 -16.53 7.34 40.52
CA VAL A 344 -16.33 8.29 39.41
C VAL A 344 -15.13 7.90 38.55
N GLN A 345 -13.95 7.66 39.17
CA GLN A 345 -12.76 7.22 38.43
C GLN A 345 -12.94 5.88 37.74
N PHE A 346 -13.69 4.96 38.35
CA PHE A 346 -13.98 3.66 37.76
C PHE A 346 -14.90 3.78 36.54
N LYS A 347 -15.92 4.63 36.63
CA LYS A 347 -16.82 4.96 35.52
C LYS A 347 -16.05 5.55 34.33
N ASP A 348 -15.16 6.51 34.59
CA ASP A 348 -14.33 7.12 33.54
C ASP A 348 -13.38 6.09 32.92
N ARG A 349 -12.74 5.25 33.75
CA ARG A 349 -11.87 4.15 33.30
C ARG A 349 -12.57 3.18 32.35
N ILE A 350 -13.81 2.79 32.63
CA ILE A 350 -14.58 1.90 31.73
C ILE A 350 -14.75 2.56 30.36
N GLY A 351 -15.13 3.84 30.34
CA GLY A 351 -15.30 4.60 29.10
C GLY A 351 -14.01 4.74 28.31
N ASP A 352 -12.92 5.15 28.97
CA ASP A 352 -11.62 5.36 28.33
C ASP A 352 -11.05 4.06 27.77
N LEU A 353 -11.11 2.97 28.55
CA LEU A 353 -10.60 1.67 28.14
C LEU A 353 -11.39 1.10 26.95
N TRP A 354 -12.73 1.11 27.03
CA TRP A 354 -13.56 0.59 25.94
C TRP A 354 -13.37 1.37 24.64
N ASN A 355 -13.29 2.71 24.73
CA ASN A 355 -13.01 3.54 23.57
C ASN A 355 -11.60 3.27 23.00
N ALA A 356 -10.59 3.04 23.83
CA ALA A 356 -9.25 2.69 23.34
C ALA A 356 -9.24 1.33 22.61
N LEU A 357 -10.01 0.34 23.09
CA LEU A 357 -10.10 -0.99 22.48
C LEU A 357 -10.80 -0.99 21.12
N LEU A 358 -11.94 -0.31 20.99
CA LEU A 358 -12.69 -0.20 19.72
C LEU A 358 -11.88 0.37 18.55
N ASN A 359 -10.75 0.98 18.87
CA ASN A 359 -9.87 1.67 17.96
C ASN A 359 -8.66 0.83 17.52
N GLU A 360 -8.39 -0.29 18.18
CA GLU A 360 -7.27 -1.20 17.94
C GLU A 360 -7.70 -2.40 17.08
N ASN A 361 -8.30 -2.16 15.91
CA ASN A 361 -8.80 -3.23 15.03
C ASN A 361 -7.70 -4.11 14.41
N PHE A 362 -6.47 -3.62 14.32
CA PHE A 362 -5.38 -4.36 13.69
C PHE A 362 -4.88 -5.50 14.58
N VAL A 363 -4.47 -5.22 15.82
CA VAL A 363 -3.82 -6.21 16.70
C VAL A 363 -4.76 -7.34 17.09
N PHE A 364 -6.04 -7.04 17.35
CA PHE A 364 -7.03 -8.03 17.75
C PHE A 364 -7.44 -8.99 16.63
N SER A 365 -7.07 -8.68 15.38
CA SER A 365 -7.25 -9.59 14.24
C SER A 365 -6.20 -10.71 14.19
N PHE A 366 -5.10 -10.57 14.94
CA PHE A 366 -4.01 -11.55 14.97
C PHE A 366 -4.06 -12.39 16.25
N LYS A 367 -3.58 -13.63 16.18
CA LYS A 367 -3.51 -14.55 17.32
C LYS A 367 -2.43 -14.14 18.32
N ASN A 368 -1.29 -13.65 17.84
CA ASN A 368 -0.15 -13.23 18.66
C ASN A 368 0.81 -12.34 17.86
N THR A 369 1.83 -11.79 18.51
CA THR A 369 2.84 -10.94 17.88
C THR A 369 3.63 -11.66 16.77
N LEU A 370 3.86 -12.97 16.90
CA LEU A 370 4.56 -13.77 15.89
C LEU A 370 3.79 -13.76 14.56
N GLU A 371 2.47 -13.77 14.60
CA GLU A 371 1.61 -13.68 13.43
C GLU A 371 1.77 -12.34 12.68
N ILE A 372 1.91 -11.22 13.41
CA ILE A 372 2.16 -9.90 12.81
C ILE A 372 3.53 -9.85 12.12
N ALA A 373 4.57 -10.36 12.78
CA ALA A 373 5.91 -10.45 12.19
C ALA A 373 5.92 -11.35 10.94
N THR A 374 5.13 -12.43 10.96
CA THR A 374 4.96 -13.35 9.84
C THR A 374 4.25 -12.68 8.67
N TYR A 375 3.23 -11.86 8.93
CA TYR A 375 2.54 -11.08 7.89
C TYR A 375 3.48 -10.09 7.18
N ARG A 376 4.32 -9.36 7.93
CA ARG A 376 5.30 -8.42 7.35
C ARG A 376 6.27 -9.12 6.39
N LYS A 377 6.76 -10.30 6.77
CA LYS A 377 7.61 -11.14 5.89
C LYS A 377 6.88 -11.60 4.63
N LEU A 378 5.60 -11.94 4.74
CA LEU A 378 4.77 -12.29 3.58
C LEU A 378 4.65 -11.12 2.59
N GLU A 379 4.55 -9.87 3.05
CA GLU A 379 4.55 -8.69 2.18
C GLU A 379 5.88 -8.50 1.43
N GLU A 380 7.01 -8.81 2.06
CA GLU A 380 8.32 -8.79 1.41
C GLU A 380 8.41 -9.83 0.29
N GLU A 381 7.96 -11.06 0.52
CA GLU A 381 7.90 -12.10 -0.50
C GLU A 381 6.94 -11.76 -1.64
N TYR A 382 5.78 -11.17 -1.32
CA TYR A 382 4.85 -10.68 -2.33
C TYR A 382 5.50 -9.62 -3.24
N THR A 383 6.33 -8.75 -2.69
CA THR A 383 7.08 -7.75 -3.45
C THR A 383 8.10 -8.40 -4.41
N LYS A 384 8.64 -9.58 -4.07
CA LYS A 384 9.49 -10.36 -4.97
C LYS A 384 8.68 -10.99 -6.10
N TRP A 385 7.54 -11.62 -5.79
CA TRP A 385 6.68 -12.23 -6.80
C TRP A 385 6.14 -11.22 -7.82
N THR A 386 5.68 -10.07 -7.34
CA THR A 386 5.17 -8.98 -8.21
C THR A 386 6.26 -8.44 -9.13
N TRP A 387 7.49 -8.33 -8.64
CA TRP A 387 8.64 -7.95 -9.47
C TRP A 387 8.95 -8.96 -10.56
N SER A 388 9.01 -10.26 -10.23
CA SER A 388 9.29 -11.31 -11.23
C SER A 388 8.29 -11.28 -12.38
N LEU A 389 7.00 -11.08 -12.08
CA LEU A 389 5.96 -10.95 -13.10
C LEU A 389 6.13 -9.69 -13.96
N ARG A 390 6.38 -8.53 -13.35
CA ARG A 390 6.57 -7.25 -14.07
C ARG A 390 7.81 -7.28 -14.97
N SER A 391 8.93 -7.76 -14.45
CA SER A 391 10.19 -7.92 -15.19
C SER A 391 10.02 -8.84 -16.39
N ALA A 392 9.40 -10.01 -16.19
CA ALA A 392 9.16 -10.93 -17.30
C ALA A 392 8.21 -10.36 -18.36
N MET A 393 7.16 -9.63 -17.95
CA MET A 393 6.27 -8.97 -18.90
C MET A 393 7.01 -7.92 -19.74
N LEU A 394 7.88 -7.12 -19.11
CA LEU A 394 8.67 -6.12 -19.83
C LEU A 394 9.58 -6.76 -20.90
N GLU A 395 10.23 -7.89 -20.59
CA GLU A 395 11.02 -8.63 -21.57
C GLU A 395 10.18 -9.20 -22.72
N ILE A 396 8.95 -9.65 -22.44
CA ILE A 396 8.01 -10.14 -23.46
C ILE A 396 7.57 -8.96 -24.34
N GLU A 397 7.25 -7.81 -23.74
CA GLU A 397 6.93 -6.58 -24.47
C GLU A 397 8.09 -6.17 -25.41
N ASP A 398 9.34 -6.27 -24.95
CA ASP A 398 10.55 -6.05 -25.76
C ASP A 398 10.63 -6.96 -26.99
N LYS A 399 10.47 -8.27 -26.79
CA LYS A 399 10.52 -9.25 -27.88
C LYS A 399 9.42 -9.01 -28.90
N LEU A 400 8.19 -8.79 -28.42
CA LEU A 400 7.05 -8.54 -29.30
C LEU A 400 7.16 -7.20 -30.01
N HIS A 401 7.73 -6.17 -29.37
CA HIS A 401 8.04 -4.90 -30.01
C HIS A 401 8.96 -5.10 -31.22
N ASN A 402 10.05 -5.86 -31.05
CA ASN A 402 10.99 -6.18 -32.13
C ASN A 402 10.30 -6.94 -33.27
N ARG A 403 9.51 -7.99 -32.95
CA ARG A 403 8.75 -8.74 -33.96
C ARG A 403 7.74 -7.88 -34.72
N ILE A 404 7.05 -6.98 -34.01
CA ILE A 404 6.10 -6.04 -34.61
C ILE A 404 6.82 -5.09 -35.54
N ASN A 405 8.01 -4.56 -35.19
CA ASN A 405 8.81 -3.67 -36.05
C ASN A 405 9.60 -4.43 -37.15
N ASN A 406 9.72 -5.74 -37.06
CA ASN A 406 10.34 -6.59 -38.10
C ASN A 406 9.35 -7.13 -39.15
N ARG A 407 8.06 -6.76 -39.06
CA ARG A 407 6.95 -7.09 -39.99
C ARG A 407 6.48 -8.54 -39.87
N LEU A 408 6.81 -9.17 -38.74
CA LEU A 408 6.48 -10.56 -38.46
C LEU A 408 5.13 -10.69 -37.73
N LEU A 409 4.68 -9.64 -37.04
CA LEU A 409 3.44 -9.62 -36.26
C LEU A 409 2.54 -8.43 -36.61
N ASN A 410 1.28 -8.73 -36.94
CA ASN A 410 0.25 -7.74 -37.32
C ASN A 410 -0.96 -7.71 -36.36
N LYS A 411 -0.94 -8.58 -35.35
CA LYS A 411 -1.93 -8.75 -34.28
C LYS A 411 -1.25 -9.40 -33.08
N VAL A 412 -1.66 -9.01 -31.87
CA VAL A 412 -1.25 -9.63 -30.61
C VAL A 412 -2.52 -10.08 -29.87
N GLU A 413 -2.60 -11.36 -29.52
CA GLU A 413 -3.69 -11.88 -28.71
C GLU A 413 -3.25 -12.03 -27.26
N SER A 414 -4.21 -11.87 -26.33
CA SER A 414 -3.95 -12.08 -24.89
C SER A 414 -3.40 -13.48 -24.61
N ARG A 415 -3.88 -14.49 -25.35
CA ARG A 415 -3.43 -15.89 -25.22
C ARG A 415 -1.94 -16.06 -25.57
N ASP A 416 -1.39 -15.25 -26.47
CA ASP A 416 0.03 -15.35 -26.84
C ASP A 416 0.92 -14.81 -25.71
N LEU A 417 0.51 -13.68 -25.12
CA LEU A 417 1.16 -13.10 -23.93
C LEU A 417 1.08 -14.05 -22.73
N GLU A 418 -0.10 -14.62 -22.47
CA GLU A 418 -0.30 -15.61 -21.41
C GLU A 418 0.59 -16.84 -21.60
N LYS A 419 0.78 -17.27 -22.86
CA LYS A 419 1.64 -18.41 -23.18
C LYS A 419 3.12 -18.09 -22.95
N GLU A 420 3.59 -16.90 -23.35
CA GLU A 420 4.98 -16.49 -23.10
C GLU A 420 5.25 -16.26 -21.59
N MET A 421 4.23 -15.81 -20.84
CA MET A 421 4.33 -15.60 -19.38
C MET A 421 4.11 -16.89 -18.56
N ALA A 422 3.71 -17.99 -19.19
CA ALA A 422 3.28 -19.20 -18.50
C ALA A 422 4.38 -19.77 -17.59
N GLU A 423 5.64 -19.78 -18.05
CA GLU A 423 6.77 -20.32 -17.27
C GLU A 423 6.99 -19.51 -15.98
N THR A 424 7.10 -18.18 -16.08
CA THR A 424 7.28 -17.30 -14.92
C THR A 424 6.06 -17.31 -13.99
N ASN A 425 4.84 -17.35 -14.55
CA ASN A 425 3.62 -17.41 -13.75
C ASN A 425 3.54 -18.72 -12.96
N GLU A 426 3.90 -19.85 -13.58
CA GLU A 426 3.97 -21.13 -12.87
C GLU A 426 5.10 -21.18 -11.85
N GLU A 427 6.25 -20.55 -12.11
CA GLU A 427 7.34 -20.41 -11.13
C GLU A 427 6.89 -19.59 -9.91
N VAL A 428 6.23 -18.45 -10.12
CA VAL A 428 5.70 -17.61 -9.04
C VAL A 428 4.63 -18.35 -8.27
N LYS A 429 3.70 -19.05 -8.93
CA LYS A 429 2.70 -19.89 -8.25
C LYS A 429 3.34 -21.01 -7.44
N LYS A 430 4.38 -21.66 -7.95
CA LYS A 430 5.14 -22.69 -7.22
C LYS A 430 5.89 -22.11 -6.03
N SER A 431 6.56 -20.98 -6.20
CA SER A 431 7.26 -20.27 -5.12
C SER A 431 6.30 -19.84 -4.02
N MET A 432 5.14 -19.28 -4.40
CA MET A 432 4.07 -18.92 -3.49
C MET A 432 3.57 -20.16 -2.74
N LYS A 433 3.21 -21.23 -3.46
CA LYS A 433 2.74 -22.48 -2.86
C LYS A 433 3.78 -23.08 -1.91
N HIS A 434 5.04 -23.15 -2.31
CA HIS A 434 6.15 -23.62 -1.49
C HIS A 434 6.33 -22.76 -0.22
N TYR A 435 6.21 -21.43 -0.34
CA TYR A 435 6.25 -20.55 0.83
C TYR A 435 5.10 -20.85 1.80
N PHE A 436 3.87 -21.06 1.31
CA PHE A 436 2.77 -21.43 2.19
C PHE A 436 2.87 -22.86 2.76
N GLU A 437 3.49 -23.80 2.04
CA GLU A 437 3.58 -25.22 2.44
C GLU A 437 4.78 -25.55 3.35
N GLU A 438 5.95 -24.97 3.09
CA GLU A 438 7.23 -25.33 3.74
C GLU A 438 7.71 -24.34 4.80
N HIS A 439 7.06 -23.18 4.94
CA HIS A 439 7.44 -22.20 5.95
C HIS A 439 7.14 -22.72 7.37
N LYS A 440 8.00 -22.35 8.33
CA LYS A 440 7.92 -22.87 9.71
C LYS A 440 6.59 -22.53 10.38
N GLU A 441 6.03 -21.38 10.04
CA GLU A 441 4.75 -20.85 10.52
C GLU A 441 3.57 -21.06 9.53
N ARG A 442 3.57 -22.16 8.75
CA ARG A 442 2.52 -22.45 7.74
C ARG A 442 1.08 -22.35 8.27
N ASP A 443 0.86 -22.82 9.50
CA ASP A 443 -0.48 -22.90 10.11
C ASP A 443 -1.04 -21.49 10.37
N THR A 444 -0.16 -20.50 10.50
CA THR A 444 -0.48 -19.08 10.64
C THR A 444 -0.67 -18.41 9.27
N LEU A 445 0.13 -18.77 8.27
CA LEU A 445 0.08 -18.17 6.92
C LEU A 445 -1.17 -18.56 6.12
N ILE A 446 -1.69 -19.77 6.33
CA ILE A 446 -2.81 -20.34 5.55
C ILE A 446 -4.05 -19.42 5.50
N GLN A 447 -4.24 -18.57 6.51
CA GLN A 447 -5.38 -17.68 6.57
C GLN A 447 -5.38 -16.55 5.52
N TRP A 448 -4.19 -16.14 5.07
CA TRP A 448 -4.01 -15.12 4.03
C TRP A 448 -3.80 -15.73 2.65
N GLU A 449 -3.57 -17.04 2.57
CA GLU A 449 -3.28 -17.76 1.34
C GLU A 449 -4.31 -17.43 0.24
N LEU A 450 -5.61 -17.55 0.53
CA LEU A 450 -6.68 -17.26 -0.43
C LEU A 450 -6.60 -15.83 -0.99
N LYS A 451 -6.35 -14.83 -0.13
CA LYS A 451 -6.26 -13.42 -0.55
C LYS A 451 -5.09 -13.20 -1.50
N PHE A 452 -3.94 -13.80 -1.23
CA PHE A 452 -2.76 -13.67 -2.10
C PHE A 452 -2.88 -14.54 -3.37
N GLN A 453 -3.55 -15.70 -3.27
CA GLN A 453 -3.94 -16.52 -4.41
C GLN A 453 -4.90 -15.79 -5.37
N GLU A 454 -5.68 -14.81 -4.91
CA GLU A 454 -6.49 -13.94 -5.77
C GLU A 454 -5.69 -12.75 -6.34
N LYS A 455 -4.82 -12.14 -5.52
CA LYS A 455 -4.03 -10.96 -5.93
C LYS A 455 -3.07 -11.23 -7.08
N ILE A 456 -2.35 -12.35 -7.06
CA ILE A 456 -1.34 -12.67 -8.08
C ILE A 456 -1.97 -12.87 -9.48
N PRO A 457 -3.05 -13.66 -9.65
CA PRO A 457 -3.79 -13.75 -10.90
C PRO A 457 -4.36 -12.41 -11.38
N HIS A 458 -4.85 -11.56 -10.47
CA HIS A 458 -5.32 -10.23 -10.82
C HIS A 458 -4.20 -9.39 -11.44
N LEU A 459 -3.05 -9.32 -10.77
CA LEU A 459 -1.87 -8.61 -11.29
C LEU A 459 -1.44 -9.16 -12.67
N HIS A 460 -1.38 -10.48 -12.81
CA HIS A 460 -1.05 -11.13 -14.08
C HIS A 460 -2.02 -10.71 -15.20
N TRP A 461 -3.32 -10.69 -14.92
CA TRP A 461 -4.33 -10.23 -15.88
C TRP A 461 -4.16 -8.76 -16.25
N GLU A 462 -3.88 -7.88 -15.28
CA GLU A 462 -3.64 -6.46 -15.55
C GLU A 462 -2.40 -6.24 -16.42
N LEU A 463 -1.30 -6.93 -16.13
CA LEU A 463 -0.07 -6.88 -16.92
C LEU A 463 -0.32 -7.32 -18.37
N VAL A 464 -1.02 -8.43 -18.58
CA VAL A 464 -1.36 -8.92 -19.93
C VAL A 464 -2.25 -7.92 -20.67
N ARG A 465 -3.24 -7.35 -20.00
CA ARG A 465 -4.15 -6.35 -20.58
C ARG A 465 -3.40 -5.10 -21.01
N ASP A 466 -2.53 -4.59 -20.15
CA ASP A 466 -1.80 -3.35 -20.40
C ASP A 466 -0.72 -3.53 -21.49
N ALA A 467 0.01 -4.66 -21.46
CA ALA A 467 0.95 -5.04 -22.51
C ALA A 467 0.27 -5.16 -23.88
N LYS A 468 -0.88 -5.85 -23.94
CA LYS A 468 -1.67 -5.95 -25.18
C LYS A 468 -2.04 -4.58 -25.72
N ARG A 469 -2.57 -3.69 -24.87
CA ARG A 469 -2.95 -2.33 -25.26
C ARG A 469 -1.74 -1.56 -25.82
N LYS A 470 -0.58 -1.63 -25.16
CA LYS A 470 0.67 -0.99 -25.62
C LYS A 470 1.09 -1.53 -27.01
N LEU A 471 1.11 -2.85 -27.18
CA LEU A 471 1.53 -3.51 -28.42
C LEU A 471 0.55 -3.29 -29.58
N GLU A 472 -0.77 -3.32 -29.33
CA GLU A 472 -1.80 -3.00 -30.32
C GLU A 472 -1.68 -1.56 -30.82
N ASN A 473 -1.36 -0.62 -29.92
CA ASN A 473 -1.07 0.76 -30.30
C ASN A 473 0.14 0.84 -31.25
N ILE A 474 1.21 0.08 -31.00
CA ILE A 474 2.39 0.03 -31.89
C ILE A 474 2.03 -0.59 -33.25
N ILE A 475 1.22 -1.64 -33.27
CA ILE A 475 0.72 -2.24 -34.53
C ILE A 475 -0.10 -1.22 -35.33
N TYR A 476 -0.98 -0.47 -34.66
CA TYR A 476 -1.77 0.57 -35.30
C TYR A 476 -0.87 1.66 -35.90
N GLN A 477 0.13 2.13 -35.14
CA GLN A 477 1.13 3.10 -35.61
C GLN A 477 1.82 2.61 -36.88
N ARG A 478 2.24 1.35 -36.88
CA ARG A 478 2.94 0.78 -38.01
C ARG A 478 2.06 0.67 -39.25
N LYS A 479 0.81 0.26 -39.08
CA LYS A 479 -0.17 0.21 -40.19
C LYS A 479 -0.37 1.59 -40.82
N ALA A 480 -0.33 2.66 -40.03
CA ALA A 480 -0.43 4.02 -40.54
C ALA A 480 0.75 4.42 -41.45
N LEU A 481 1.95 3.87 -41.21
CA LEU A 481 3.18 4.18 -41.95
C LEU A 481 3.51 3.19 -43.07
N PHE A 482 2.70 2.14 -43.26
CA PHE A 482 3.01 1.03 -44.17
C PHE A 482 3.37 1.49 -45.60
N LYS A 483 2.64 2.48 -46.13
CA LYS A 483 2.92 3.02 -47.48
C LYS A 483 4.27 3.73 -47.55
N LEU A 484 4.54 4.60 -46.57
CA LEU A 484 5.76 5.39 -46.49
C LEU A 484 7.00 4.50 -46.32
N ASP A 485 6.91 3.48 -45.47
CA ASP A 485 8.01 2.54 -45.30
C ASP A 485 8.26 1.72 -46.57
N GLY A 486 7.20 1.37 -47.32
CA GLY A 486 7.33 0.69 -48.61
C GLY A 486 8.03 1.54 -49.66
N GLU A 487 7.74 2.85 -49.70
CA GLU A 487 8.42 3.82 -50.57
C GLU A 487 9.90 3.97 -50.21
N LYS A 488 10.22 4.09 -48.91
CA LYS A 488 11.62 4.11 -48.43
C LYS A 488 12.40 2.89 -48.89
N THR A 489 11.87 1.69 -48.64
CA THR A 489 12.49 0.42 -49.07
C THR A 489 12.71 0.37 -50.58
N LEU A 490 11.77 0.90 -51.37
CA LEU A 490 11.90 0.96 -52.82
C LEU A 490 13.00 1.94 -53.27
N HIS A 491 13.07 3.13 -52.67
CA HIS A 491 14.11 4.12 -52.96
C HIS A 491 15.50 3.59 -52.61
N GLU A 492 15.65 2.97 -51.44
CA GLU A 492 16.89 2.34 -50.99
C GLU A 492 17.37 1.25 -51.95
N ARG A 493 16.46 0.37 -52.40
CA ARG A 493 16.77 -0.67 -53.38
C ARG A 493 17.28 -0.08 -54.70
N LYS A 494 16.60 0.95 -55.22
CA LYS A 494 17.01 1.64 -56.46
C LYS A 494 18.35 2.36 -56.32
N LEU A 495 18.62 2.98 -55.18
CA LEU A 495 19.90 3.64 -54.91
C LEU A 495 21.05 2.65 -54.80
N LEU A 496 20.80 1.48 -54.21
CA LEU A 496 21.79 0.40 -54.16
C LEU A 496 22.17 -0.08 -55.57
N GLU A 497 21.17 -0.32 -56.43
CA GLU A 497 21.37 -0.70 -57.83
C GLU A 497 22.14 0.37 -58.61
N LYS A 498 21.71 1.64 -58.54
CA LYS A 498 22.39 2.77 -59.21
C LYS A 498 23.83 2.95 -58.74
N SER A 499 24.10 2.78 -57.44
CA SER A 499 25.45 2.87 -56.86
C SER A 499 26.37 1.77 -57.41
N LYS A 500 25.82 0.55 -57.57
CA LYS A 500 26.55 -0.59 -58.15
C LYS A 500 26.82 -0.40 -59.64
N GLU A 501 25.84 0.05 -60.42
CA GLU A 501 25.99 0.35 -61.86
C GLU A 501 27.04 1.44 -62.11
N LEU A 502 26.98 2.53 -61.34
CA LEU A 502 27.96 3.61 -61.43
C LEU A 502 29.37 3.09 -61.14
N ALA A 503 29.54 2.29 -60.08
CA ALA A 503 30.83 1.72 -59.73
C ALA A 503 31.40 0.82 -60.84
N LEU A 504 30.55 -0.01 -61.47
CA LEU A 504 30.95 -0.86 -62.59
C LEU A 504 31.40 -0.04 -63.81
N SER A 505 30.72 1.07 -64.10
CA SER A 505 31.07 1.96 -65.22
C SER A 505 32.42 2.68 -65.01
N LEU A 506 32.75 3.02 -63.77
CA LEU A 506 33.96 3.77 -63.40
C LEU A 506 35.18 2.88 -63.09
N LYS A 507 34.97 1.59 -62.80
CA LYS A 507 36.03 0.60 -62.54
C LYS A 507 37.05 0.46 -63.68
N GLN A 508 36.69 0.87 -64.90
CA GLN A 508 37.56 0.84 -66.08
C GLN A 508 38.44 2.09 -66.25
N GLN A 509 38.28 3.14 -65.43
CA GLN A 509 38.84 4.48 -65.71
C GLN A 509 39.96 4.96 -64.75
N GLY A 510 40.34 4.18 -63.72
CA GLY A 510 41.54 4.44 -62.90
C GLY A 510 41.67 5.85 -62.29
N ARG A 511 40.61 6.34 -61.63
CA ARG A 511 40.51 7.73 -61.11
C ARG A 511 40.94 7.88 -59.63
N ASP A 512 41.29 9.11 -59.25
CA ASP A 512 41.65 9.50 -57.86
C ASP A 512 40.44 9.45 -56.90
N GLU A 513 40.67 9.26 -55.59
CA GLU A 513 39.59 9.16 -54.59
C GLU A 513 38.76 10.44 -54.47
N ASN A 514 39.38 11.61 -54.62
CA ASN A 514 38.66 12.89 -54.57
C ASN A 514 37.76 13.09 -55.79
N GLU A 515 38.19 12.60 -56.97
CA GLU A 515 37.39 12.63 -58.19
C GLU A 515 36.20 11.66 -58.14
N LEU A 516 36.40 10.47 -57.55
CA LEU A 516 35.32 9.50 -57.34
C LEU A 516 34.24 10.06 -56.39
N LYS A 517 34.65 10.75 -55.33
CA LYS A 517 33.74 11.42 -54.41
C LYS A 517 32.94 12.53 -55.09
N ALA A 518 33.61 13.42 -55.83
CA ALA A 518 32.97 14.51 -56.54
C ALA A 518 31.95 14.01 -57.58
N GLN A 519 32.26 12.90 -58.27
CA GLN A 519 31.33 12.30 -59.23
C GLN A 519 30.14 11.64 -58.56
N PHE A 520 30.36 10.92 -57.46
CA PHE A 520 29.26 10.36 -56.68
C PHE A 520 28.33 11.46 -56.15
N ASP A 521 28.89 12.52 -55.55
CA ASP A 521 28.12 13.65 -55.02
C ASP A 521 27.27 14.32 -56.12
N SER A 522 27.84 14.51 -57.32
CA SER A 522 27.14 15.10 -58.47
C SER A 522 25.95 14.26 -58.95
N VAL A 523 26.09 12.93 -59.02
CA VAL A 523 24.98 12.07 -59.47
C VAL A 523 24.00 11.76 -58.35
N TRP A 524 24.45 11.79 -57.09
CA TRP A 524 23.62 11.57 -55.91
C TRP A 524 22.48 12.59 -55.81
N GLU A 525 22.79 13.89 -55.94
CA GLU A 525 21.77 14.94 -55.92
C GLU A 525 20.72 14.74 -57.02
N THR A 526 21.15 14.30 -58.20
CA THR A 526 20.27 13.99 -59.33
C THR A 526 19.39 12.77 -59.03
N TRP A 527 19.96 11.72 -58.46
CA TRP A 527 19.23 10.50 -58.13
C TRP A 527 18.19 10.73 -57.03
N VAL A 528 18.57 11.44 -55.97
CA VAL A 528 17.66 11.79 -54.87
C VAL A 528 16.52 12.66 -55.41
N SER A 529 16.83 13.72 -56.17
CA SER A 529 15.81 14.60 -56.77
C SER A 529 14.84 13.87 -57.71
N GLN A 530 15.33 12.91 -58.50
CA GLN A 530 14.48 12.07 -59.37
C GLN A 530 13.57 11.12 -58.57
N LEU A 531 14.08 10.58 -57.45
CA LEU A 531 13.34 9.63 -56.63
C LEU A 531 12.31 10.31 -55.72
N THR A 532 12.57 11.56 -55.32
CA THR A 532 11.69 12.33 -54.42
C THR A 532 10.87 13.40 -55.14
N GLY A 533 11.00 13.57 -56.46
CA GLY A 533 10.35 14.64 -57.23
C GLY A 533 8.82 14.62 -57.21
N ASP A 534 8.21 13.46 -56.96
CA ASP A 534 6.76 13.29 -56.86
C ASP A 534 6.23 13.37 -55.40
N VAL A 535 7.12 13.52 -54.41
CA VAL A 535 6.75 13.50 -52.99
C VAL A 535 6.42 14.93 -52.53
N GLN A 536 5.19 15.14 -52.04
CA GLN A 536 4.85 16.40 -51.38
C GLN A 536 5.62 16.53 -50.05
N PRO A 537 6.27 17.67 -49.78
CA PRO A 537 6.84 17.95 -48.47
C PRO A 537 5.78 17.86 -47.38
N PHE A 538 6.16 17.43 -46.18
CA PHE A 538 5.25 17.48 -45.04
C PHE A 538 4.87 18.95 -44.73
N ASP A 539 3.57 19.27 -44.76
CA ASP A 539 3.04 20.61 -44.45
C ASP A 539 3.54 21.11 -43.09
N ASP A 540 4.03 22.35 -43.01
CA ASP A 540 4.41 22.99 -41.74
C ASP A 540 3.28 22.96 -40.72
N LEU A 541 3.59 22.49 -39.50
CA LEU A 541 2.61 22.39 -38.43
C LEU A 541 2.14 23.77 -38.01
N ASN A 542 0.90 24.11 -38.34
CA ASN A 542 0.23 25.28 -37.79
C ASN A 542 -0.53 24.92 -36.50
N LEU A 543 0.23 24.55 -35.47
CA LEU A 543 -0.28 24.17 -34.15
C LEU A 543 -1.12 25.28 -33.50
N GLU A 544 -0.77 26.55 -33.70
CA GLU A 544 -1.53 27.68 -33.16
C GLU A 544 -2.92 27.77 -33.80
N SER A 545 -3.02 27.58 -35.12
CA SER A 545 -4.29 27.51 -35.83
C SER A 545 -5.14 26.31 -35.40
N ASP A 546 -4.52 25.14 -35.19
CA ASP A 546 -5.22 23.94 -34.72
C ASP A 546 -5.77 24.11 -33.31
N ILE A 547 -4.96 24.64 -32.38
CA ILE A 547 -5.38 24.94 -31.02
C ILE A 547 -6.54 25.94 -31.04
N ILE A 548 -6.43 27.04 -31.80
CA ILE A 548 -7.52 28.02 -31.92
C ILE A 548 -8.78 27.36 -32.48
N THR A 549 -8.66 26.57 -33.54
CA THR A 549 -9.81 25.95 -34.22
C THR A 549 -10.51 24.96 -33.29
N ILE A 550 -9.78 24.07 -32.64
CA ILE A 550 -10.32 23.04 -31.75
C ILE A 550 -10.92 23.64 -30.49
N ILE A 551 -10.24 24.61 -29.85
CA ILE A 551 -10.80 25.26 -28.67
C ILE A 551 -12.04 26.08 -29.07
N SER A 552 -12.09 26.63 -30.29
CA SER A 552 -13.27 27.32 -30.82
C SER A 552 -14.44 26.39 -31.18
N GLU A 553 -14.23 25.08 -31.30
CA GLU A 553 -15.31 24.08 -31.42
C GLU A 553 -16.01 23.84 -30.07
N ILE A 554 -15.32 24.12 -28.97
CA ILE A 554 -15.77 23.84 -27.59
C ILE A 554 -16.20 25.14 -26.87
N HIS A 555 -15.56 26.27 -27.18
CA HIS A 555 -15.75 27.57 -26.55
C HIS A 555 -15.95 28.69 -27.59
N GLU A 556 -16.50 29.83 -27.17
CA GLU A 556 -16.72 30.97 -28.07
C GLU A 556 -15.40 31.50 -28.66
N LYS A 557 -15.30 31.51 -30.00
CA LYS A 557 -14.09 31.93 -30.74
C LYS A 557 -13.55 33.31 -30.36
N ALA A 558 -14.44 34.25 -30.01
CA ALA A 558 -14.05 35.58 -29.56
C ALA A 558 -13.33 35.55 -28.19
N LEU A 559 -13.82 34.74 -27.25
CA LEU A 559 -13.22 34.54 -25.93
C LEU A 559 -11.85 33.85 -26.05
N VAL A 560 -11.75 32.80 -26.87
CA VAL A 560 -10.49 32.08 -27.12
C VAL A 560 -9.41 33.02 -27.65
N ARG A 561 -9.75 33.87 -28.63
CA ARG A 561 -8.81 34.82 -29.23
C ARG A 561 -8.38 35.93 -28.26
N ASP A 562 -9.27 36.40 -27.39
CA ASP A 562 -8.93 37.41 -26.36
C ASP A 562 -7.99 36.84 -25.29
N ARG A 563 -8.20 35.57 -24.89
CA ARG A 563 -7.41 34.91 -23.84
C ARG A 563 -6.07 34.34 -24.34
N LEU A 564 -5.94 34.05 -25.64
CA LEU A 564 -4.74 33.46 -26.25
C LEU A 564 -3.44 34.25 -26.00
N TYR A 565 -3.52 35.55 -25.69
CA TYR A 565 -2.34 36.38 -25.38
C TYR A 565 -2.32 36.89 -23.92
N LYS A 566 -3.28 36.47 -23.08
CA LYS A 566 -3.45 36.93 -21.68
C LYS A 566 -3.38 35.80 -20.64
N TYR A 567 -3.23 34.55 -21.07
CA TYR A 567 -3.32 33.34 -20.23
C TYR A 567 -2.02 32.99 -19.48
N GLU A 568 -0.94 33.74 -19.71
CA GLU A 568 0.31 33.51 -18.99
C GLU A 568 0.01 33.62 -17.48
N HIS A 569 0.42 32.59 -16.73
CA HIS A 569 0.38 32.49 -15.27
C HIS A 569 -0.74 31.69 -14.58
N ILE A 570 -1.66 30.94 -15.23
CA ILE A 570 -2.65 30.12 -14.45
C ILE A 570 -2.02 29.11 -13.47
N HIS A 571 -0.79 28.67 -13.72
CA HIS A 571 -0.02 27.75 -12.85
C HIS A 571 0.82 28.47 -11.78
N GLN A 572 1.02 29.78 -11.90
CA GLN A 572 1.71 30.63 -10.91
C GLN A 572 0.72 31.40 -10.04
N ILE A 573 -0.57 31.35 -10.42
CA ILE A 573 -1.65 31.93 -9.65
C ILE A 573 -1.88 31.05 -8.43
N THR A 574 -1.51 31.60 -7.28
CA THR A 574 -1.83 31.04 -5.96
C THR A 574 -3.21 31.49 -5.47
N ASP A 575 -3.87 32.39 -6.22
CA ASP A 575 -5.19 32.92 -5.89
C ASP A 575 -6.17 32.83 -7.09
N PHE A 576 -6.99 31.79 -7.11
CA PHE A 576 -8.01 31.53 -8.13
C PHE A 576 -9.29 32.36 -7.94
N THR A 577 -9.34 33.31 -7.00
CA THR A 577 -10.55 34.12 -6.73
C THR A 577 -11.03 34.85 -7.99
N THR A 578 -10.12 35.25 -8.87
CA THR A 578 -10.44 35.91 -10.14
C THR A 578 -11.12 35.00 -11.16
N TYR A 579 -11.00 33.68 -11.01
CA TYR A 579 -11.49 32.65 -11.92
C TYR A 579 -12.80 31.98 -11.51
N VAL A 580 -13.38 32.40 -10.39
CA VAL A 580 -14.62 31.81 -9.86
C VAL A 580 -15.71 32.87 -9.71
N ASN A 581 -16.96 32.45 -9.89
CA ASN A 581 -18.15 33.23 -9.60
C ASN A 581 -18.84 32.65 -8.35
N PRO A 582 -19.08 33.46 -7.30
CA PRO A 582 -19.90 33.08 -6.15
C PRO A 582 -21.28 32.54 -6.53
N ILE A 583 -21.71 31.45 -5.91
CA ILE A 583 -23.11 30.99 -5.93
C ILE A 583 -23.69 31.16 -4.52
N GLY A 584 -24.71 32.02 -4.37
CA GLY A 584 -25.44 32.25 -3.11
C GLY A 584 -25.21 33.62 -2.45
N LYS A 585 -26.23 34.12 -1.72
CA LYS A 585 -26.26 35.48 -1.12
C LYS A 585 -25.26 35.70 0.02
N SER A 586 -24.69 34.65 0.60
CA SER A 586 -23.82 34.71 1.80
C SER A 586 -22.44 35.32 1.52
N TRP A 587 -21.92 35.18 0.30
CA TRP A 587 -20.56 35.62 -0.05
C TRP A 587 -20.45 37.10 -0.43
N MET A 588 -21.57 37.82 -0.61
CA MET A 588 -21.54 39.24 -1.05
C MET A 588 -21.12 40.25 0.03
N ASN A 589 -20.99 39.84 1.30
CA ASN A 589 -20.73 40.77 2.42
C ASN A 589 -19.31 40.70 3.03
N LYS A 590 -18.36 39.94 2.49
CA LYS A 590 -16.96 39.96 2.96
C LYS A 590 -15.98 40.10 1.78
N LYS A 591 -15.08 41.08 1.85
CA LYS A 591 -13.88 41.22 1.01
C LYS A 591 -12.86 40.09 1.33
N CYS A 592 -13.21 38.82 1.16
CA CYS A 592 -12.29 37.70 1.36
C CYS A 592 -12.31 36.81 0.11
N GLY A 593 -11.14 36.50 -0.44
CA GLY A 593 -10.98 35.57 -1.56
C GLY A 593 -11.37 34.12 -1.24
N LEU A 594 -11.13 33.21 -2.18
CA LEU A 594 -11.32 31.78 -2.01
C LEU A 594 -10.55 31.26 -0.78
N PRO A 595 -11.17 30.40 0.06
CA PRO A 595 -10.48 29.76 1.19
C PRO A 595 -9.25 28.97 0.74
N PRO A 596 -8.17 28.88 1.55
CA PRO A 596 -6.95 28.12 1.21
C PRO A 596 -7.22 26.66 0.80
N GLU A 597 -8.22 26.01 1.40
CA GLU A 597 -8.62 24.63 1.05
C GLU A 597 -9.20 24.52 -0.36
N GLU A 598 -9.95 25.53 -0.81
CA GLU A 598 -10.47 25.58 -2.19
C GLU A 598 -9.35 25.91 -3.18
N GLN A 599 -8.42 26.79 -2.80
CA GLN A 599 -7.23 27.06 -3.60
C GLN A 599 -6.41 25.78 -3.80
N GLU A 600 -6.20 24.99 -2.74
CA GLU A 600 -5.54 23.68 -2.80
C GLU A 600 -6.33 22.68 -3.66
N SER A 601 -7.66 22.67 -3.56
CA SER A 601 -8.54 21.81 -4.38
C SER A 601 -8.41 22.11 -5.88
N ILE A 602 -8.42 23.40 -6.24
CA ILE A 602 -8.22 23.85 -7.62
C ILE A 602 -6.77 23.55 -8.07
N GLN A 603 -5.79 23.69 -7.19
CA GLN A 603 -4.40 23.30 -7.49
C GLN A 603 -4.26 21.78 -7.71
N LYS A 604 -4.98 20.96 -6.94
CA LYS A 604 -5.06 19.51 -7.13
C LYS A 604 -5.71 19.15 -8.46
N LEU A 605 -6.78 19.84 -8.84
CA LEU A 605 -7.39 19.71 -10.16
C LEU A 605 -6.39 20.06 -11.27
N LEU A 606 -5.68 21.17 -11.15
CA LEU A 606 -4.64 21.61 -12.10
C LEU A 606 -3.53 20.57 -12.23
N ASN A 607 -2.99 20.10 -11.12
CA ASN A 607 -1.92 19.09 -11.09
C ASN A 607 -2.40 17.74 -11.65
N SER A 608 -3.63 17.33 -11.33
CA SER A 608 -4.26 16.12 -11.87
C SER A 608 -4.44 16.21 -13.39
N ILE A 609 -4.93 17.34 -13.90
CA ILE A 609 -5.07 17.59 -15.33
C ILE A 609 -3.70 17.62 -16.01
N LEU A 610 -2.70 18.28 -15.42
CA LEU A 610 -1.35 18.33 -15.95
C LEU A 610 -0.74 16.92 -16.03
N HIS A 611 -0.83 16.14 -14.95
CA HIS A 611 -0.34 14.76 -14.93
C HIS A 611 -1.05 13.88 -15.97
N LYS A 612 -2.39 13.96 -16.08
CA LYS A 612 -3.15 13.24 -17.11
C LYS A 612 -2.78 13.72 -18.53
N THR A 613 -2.49 15.00 -18.72
CA THR A 613 -2.05 15.57 -20.00
C THR A 613 -0.66 15.06 -20.36
N VAL A 614 0.29 15.06 -19.42
CA VAL A 614 1.62 14.48 -19.59
C VAL A 614 1.52 13.01 -20.01
N ASN A 615 0.71 12.23 -19.30
CA ASN A 615 0.52 10.81 -19.62
C ASN A 615 -0.15 10.60 -20.98
N GLN A 616 -1.14 11.44 -21.34
CA GLN A 616 -1.72 11.42 -22.69
C GLN A 616 -0.66 11.73 -23.74
N VAL A 617 0.13 12.79 -23.59
CA VAL A 617 1.19 13.17 -24.53
C VAL A 617 2.23 12.06 -24.67
N ARG A 618 2.70 11.48 -23.56
CA ARG A 618 3.64 10.33 -23.56
C ARG A 618 3.04 9.11 -24.28
N SER A 619 1.73 8.87 -24.13
CA SER A 619 1.06 7.76 -24.82
C SER A 619 0.90 7.97 -26.33
N LYS A 620 1.06 9.21 -26.84
CA LYS A 620 0.89 9.50 -28.27
C LYS A 620 2.20 9.29 -29.04
N PRO A 621 2.16 8.54 -30.14
CA PRO A 621 3.35 8.18 -30.92
C PRO A 621 3.77 9.24 -31.95
N VAL A 622 3.75 10.51 -31.56
CA VAL A 622 3.91 11.63 -32.51
C VAL A 622 5.26 11.59 -33.24
N ALA A 623 6.34 11.16 -32.57
CA ALA A 623 7.65 10.99 -33.19
C ALA A 623 7.69 9.89 -34.26
N LYS A 624 6.78 8.91 -34.18
CA LYS A 624 6.72 7.79 -35.12
C LYS A 624 5.70 8.01 -36.23
N THR A 625 4.49 8.48 -35.91
CA THR A 625 3.37 8.59 -36.88
C THR A 625 3.10 9.99 -37.38
N GLY A 626 3.77 10.99 -36.83
CA GLY A 626 3.44 12.39 -37.06
C GLY A 626 2.27 12.85 -36.18
N TYR A 627 2.03 14.16 -36.22
CA TYR A 627 1.03 14.82 -35.39
C TYR A 627 -0.36 14.69 -36.01
N ASN A 628 -1.37 14.48 -35.17
CA ASN A 628 -2.77 14.51 -35.55
C ASN A 628 -3.52 15.53 -34.68
N LYS A 629 -4.30 16.39 -35.32
CA LYS A 629 -5.17 17.38 -34.65
C LYS A 629 -6.12 16.77 -33.62
N SER A 630 -6.48 15.48 -33.76
CA SER A 630 -7.31 14.78 -32.77
C SER A 630 -6.65 14.70 -31.39
N TYR A 631 -5.31 14.74 -31.30
CA TYR A 631 -4.61 14.70 -30.01
C TYR A 631 -4.87 15.95 -29.18
N ILE A 632 -4.91 17.13 -29.82
CA ILE A 632 -5.31 18.37 -29.17
C ILE A 632 -6.80 18.34 -28.78
N GLN A 633 -7.67 17.74 -29.62
CA GLN A 633 -9.09 17.53 -29.28
C GLN A 633 -9.28 16.65 -28.04
N GLU A 634 -8.50 15.57 -27.90
CA GLU A 634 -8.55 14.68 -26.74
C GLU A 634 -8.12 15.40 -25.45
N ILE A 635 -7.06 16.21 -25.50
CA ILE A 635 -6.60 17.02 -24.36
C ILE A 635 -7.64 18.06 -23.98
N ALA A 636 -8.24 18.74 -24.96
CA ALA A 636 -9.29 19.72 -24.69
C ALA A 636 -10.54 19.07 -24.03
N LYS A 637 -10.92 17.86 -24.48
CA LYS A 637 -11.99 17.07 -23.85
C LYS A 637 -11.62 16.61 -22.43
N LEU A 638 -10.37 16.19 -22.22
CA LEU A 638 -9.85 15.82 -20.91
C LEU A 638 -9.99 16.98 -19.92
N VAL A 639 -9.53 18.18 -20.28
CA VAL A 639 -9.64 19.37 -19.42
C VAL A 639 -11.10 19.65 -19.10
N LYS A 640 -11.97 19.69 -20.13
CA LYS A 640 -13.40 19.94 -19.96
C LYS A 640 -14.06 18.96 -18.98
N MET A 641 -13.86 17.65 -19.17
CA MET A 641 -14.45 16.63 -18.30
C MET A 641 -13.95 16.72 -16.86
N ASN A 642 -12.66 17.01 -16.64
CA ASN A 642 -12.12 17.13 -15.28
C ASN A 642 -12.63 18.40 -14.58
N VAL A 643 -12.77 19.52 -15.31
CA VAL A 643 -13.35 20.76 -14.76
C VAL A 643 -14.85 20.58 -14.46
N GLU A 644 -15.61 19.90 -15.33
CA GLU A 644 -17.05 19.61 -15.12
C GLU A 644 -17.29 18.66 -13.94
N ASN A 645 -16.40 17.70 -13.71
CA ASN A 645 -16.49 16.74 -12.61
C ASN A 645 -15.93 17.29 -11.28
N HIS A 646 -15.33 18.47 -11.27
CA HIS A 646 -14.78 19.08 -10.07
C HIS A 646 -15.90 19.46 -9.10
N LYS A 647 -15.80 19.00 -7.85
CA LYS A 647 -16.74 19.33 -6.80
C LYS A 647 -16.10 20.34 -5.85
N CYS A 648 -16.83 21.40 -5.54
CA CYS A 648 -16.42 22.38 -4.54
C CYS A 648 -16.51 21.74 -3.15
N ILE A 649 -15.57 22.08 -2.26
CA ILE A 649 -15.49 21.49 -0.92
C ILE A 649 -16.45 22.23 0.02
N ASN A 650 -16.30 23.55 0.12
CA ASN A 650 -16.99 24.40 1.08
C ASN A 650 -17.72 25.57 0.41
N ALA A 651 -17.13 26.22 -0.61
CA ALA A 651 -17.72 27.38 -1.25
C ALA A 651 -18.52 26.96 -2.50
N GLN A 652 -19.81 27.23 -2.57
CA GLN A 652 -20.53 27.09 -3.85
C GLN A 652 -20.02 28.17 -4.80
N TYR A 653 -19.20 27.79 -5.77
CA TYR A 653 -18.79 28.65 -6.87
C TYR A 653 -18.92 27.92 -8.20
N GLU A 654 -19.10 28.70 -9.26
CA GLU A 654 -18.98 28.22 -10.62
C GLU A 654 -17.70 28.77 -11.21
N PHE A 655 -16.94 27.93 -11.90
CA PHE A 655 -15.80 28.41 -12.68
C PHE A 655 -16.28 29.38 -13.75
N LYS A 656 -15.59 30.52 -13.87
CA LYS A 656 -15.76 31.40 -15.02
C LYS A 656 -15.37 30.65 -16.29
N LYS A 657 -16.02 30.95 -17.42
CA LYS A 657 -15.69 30.31 -18.71
C LYS A 657 -14.20 30.50 -19.07
N GLU A 658 -13.63 31.62 -18.65
CA GLU A 658 -12.24 32.01 -18.74
C GLU A 658 -11.29 31.00 -18.07
N PHE A 659 -11.68 30.38 -16.95
CA PHE A 659 -10.86 29.37 -16.27
C PHE A 659 -10.65 28.15 -17.14
N THR A 660 -11.76 27.59 -17.65
CA THR A 660 -11.72 26.41 -18.52
C THR A 660 -10.97 26.71 -19.82
N VAL A 661 -11.18 27.90 -20.40
CA VAL A 661 -10.49 28.32 -21.62
C VAL A 661 -8.99 28.47 -21.39
N ASP A 662 -8.56 29.19 -20.35
CA ASP A 662 -7.14 29.39 -20.05
C ASP A 662 -6.43 28.09 -19.72
N LEU A 663 -7.08 27.22 -18.95
CA LEU A 663 -6.53 25.90 -18.61
C LEU A 663 -6.41 25.01 -19.85
N THR A 664 -7.42 25.04 -20.73
CA THR A 664 -7.39 24.31 -22.00
C THR A 664 -6.27 24.84 -22.91
N ILE A 665 -6.15 26.16 -23.05
CA ILE A 665 -5.07 26.79 -23.82
C ILE A 665 -3.71 26.38 -23.25
N ARG A 666 -3.53 26.41 -21.93
CA ARG A 666 -2.27 26.03 -21.28
C ARG A 666 -1.91 24.57 -21.55
N ALA A 667 -2.85 23.65 -21.33
CA ALA A 667 -2.64 22.22 -21.53
C ALA A 667 -2.35 21.91 -23.01
N CYS A 668 -3.13 22.48 -23.93
CA CYS A 668 -2.95 22.30 -25.37
C CYS A 668 -1.66 22.96 -25.89
N LYS A 669 -1.23 24.12 -25.34
CA LYS A 669 0.04 24.75 -25.75
C LYS A 669 1.24 23.94 -25.26
N TRP A 670 1.23 23.50 -24.01
CA TRP A 670 2.29 22.63 -23.49
C TRP A 670 2.40 21.33 -24.29
N ALA A 671 1.26 20.67 -24.53
CA ALA A 671 1.21 19.48 -25.35
C ALA A 671 1.61 19.76 -26.81
N GLY A 672 1.20 20.91 -27.34
CA GLY A 672 1.52 21.37 -28.69
C GLY A 672 3.01 21.61 -28.89
N GLU A 673 3.69 22.26 -27.95
CA GLU A 673 5.15 22.42 -27.93
C GLU A 673 5.83 21.05 -27.98
N ARG A 674 5.39 20.12 -27.12
CA ARG A 674 5.94 18.75 -27.11
C ARG A 674 5.63 17.98 -28.39
N PHE A 675 4.43 18.13 -28.94
CA PHE A 675 4.06 17.51 -30.21
C PHE A 675 4.80 18.11 -31.40
N ALA A 676 5.16 19.40 -31.37
CA ALA A 676 5.99 20.03 -32.39
C ALA A 676 7.39 19.42 -32.41
N GLU A 677 8.01 19.29 -31.24
CA GLU A 677 9.32 18.65 -31.08
C GLU A 677 9.29 17.20 -31.61
N LEU A 678 8.30 16.43 -31.17
CA LEU A 678 8.13 15.04 -31.61
C LEU A 678 7.83 14.97 -33.12
N HIS A 679 7.03 15.88 -33.66
CA HIS A 679 6.74 15.88 -35.09
C HIS A 679 7.95 16.32 -35.92
N GLN A 680 8.81 17.17 -35.39
CA GLN A 680 10.07 17.49 -36.04
C GLN A 680 10.98 16.27 -36.10
N GLU A 681 11.02 15.46 -35.04
CA GLU A 681 11.71 14.17 -35.03
C GLU A 681 11.12 13.19 -36.07
N PHE A 682 9.79 13.16 -36.18
CA PHE A 682 9.09 12.41 -37.24
C PHE A 682 9.55 12.86 -38.63
N ARG A 683 9.58 14.17 -38.90
CA ARG A 683 10.05 14.70 -40.20
C ARG A 683 11.50 14.35 -40.45
N ASN A 684 12.39 14.58 -39.48
CA ASN A 684 13.80 14.27 -39.62
C ASN A 684 14.05 12.78 -39.92
N THR A 685 13.13 11.90 -39.50
CA THR A 685 13.22 10.45 -39.71
C THR A 685 12.53 9.98 -40.99
N ASN A 686 11.47 10.68 -41.42
CA ASN A 686 10.55 10.19 -42.45
C ASN A 686 10.48 11.03 -43.71
N ASP A 687 10.96 12.27 -43.69
CA ASP A 687 11.12 13.09 -44.88
C ASP A 687 12.06 12.37 -45.86
N PRO A 688 11.62 12.07 -47.10
CA PRO A 688 12.43 11.28 -48.03
C PRO A 688 13.77 11.93 -48.37
N LEU A 689 13.85 13.26 -48.45
CA LEU A 689 15.09 13.96 -48.76
C LEU A 689 16.07 13.86 -47.59
N ILE A 690 15.60 14.19 -46.37
CA ILE A 690 16.44 14.13 -45.16
C ILE A 690 16.89 12.69 -44.88
N TYR A 691 15.97 11.74 -45.02
CA TYR A 691 16.23 10.31 -44.82
C TYR A 691 17.31 9.79 -45.77
N LEU A 692 17.17 10.05 -47.07
CA LEU A 692 18.11 9.59 -48.08
C LEU A 692 19.47 10.27 -47.90
N GLU A 693 19.51 11.58 -47.63
CA GLU A 693 20.77 12.29 -47.42
C GLU A 693 21.54 11.76 -46.20
N ARG A 694 20.84 11.36 -45.13
CA ARG A 694 21.46 10.68 -43.97
C ARG A 694 22.09 9.34 -44.34
N LYS A 695 21.51 8.62 -45.31
CA LYS A 695 22.00 7.34 -45.82
C LYS A 695 23.16 7.47 -46.83
N LYS A 696 23.41 8.68 -47.36
CA LYS A 696 24.47 8.93 -48.36
C LYS A 696 25.84 8.34 -48.01
N PRO A 697 26.36 8.44 -46.78
CA PRO A 697 27.67 7.86 -46.44
C PRO A 697 27.73 6.35 -46.59
N GLU A 698 26.63 5.65 -46.28
CA GLU A 698 26.53 4.18 -46.41
C GLU A 698 26.59 3.77 -47.89
N TYR A 699 25.82 4.43 -48.75
CA TYR A 699 25.84 4.17 -50.19
C TYR A 699 27.14 4.61 -50.88
N TYR A 700 27.79 5.68 -50.41
CA TYR A 700 29.11 6.06 -50.89
C TYR A 700 30.16 5.00 -50.54
N SER A 701 30.11 4.43 -49.33
CA SER A 701 30.99 3.33 -48.92
C SER A 701 30.78 2.09 -49.80
N VAL A 702 29.53 1.76 -50.12
CA VAL A 702 29.17 0.69 -51.08
C VAL A 702 29.79 0.96 -52.45
N PHE A 703 29.59 2.16 -53.01
CA PHE A 703 30.15 2.59 -54.28
C PHE A 703 31.69 2.51 -54.29
N GLN A 704 32.35 3.05 -53.26
CA GLN A 704 33.80 3.02 -53.11
C GLN A 704 34.34 1.58 -53.03
N GLY A 705 33.65 0.70 -52.31
CA GLY A 705 33.99 -0.72 -52.22
C GLY A 705 34.00 -1.41 -53.58
N PHE A 706 32.96 -1.18 -54.39
CA PHE A 706 32.88 -1.72 -55.75
C PHE A 706 33.95 -1.12 -56.70
N CYS A 707 34.24 0.18 -56.60
CA CYS A 707 35.29 0.84 -57.39
C CYS A 707 36.69 0.29 -57.07
N LYS A 708 36.97 -0.05 -55.80
CA LYS A 708 38.23 -0.68 -55.35
C LYS A 708 38.34 -2.16 -55.72
N GLY A 709 37.34 -2.72 -56.40
CA GLY A 709 37.33 -4.10 -56.86
C GLY A 709 36.96 -5.13 -55.79
N ALA A 710 36.33 -4.71 -54.68
CA ALA A 710 35.83 -5.64 -53.67
C ALA A 710 34.79 -6.61 -54.28
N LYS A 711 34.78 -7.86 -53.79
CA LYS A 711 33.74 -8.83 -54.16
C LYS A 711 32.38 -8.33 -53.65
N SER A 712 31.31 -8.60 -54.39
CA SER A 712 29.93 -8.23 -53.99
C SER A 712 29.57 -8.69 -52.57
N VAL A 713 30.07 -9.86 -52.17
CA VAL A 713 29.93 -10.42 -50.81
C VAL A 713 30.51 -9.51 -49.72
N THR A 714 31.66 -8.90 -49.97
CA THR A 714 32.32 -8.01 -48.99
C THR A 714 31.55 -6.71 -48.79
N VAL A 715 31.02 -6.14 -49.87
CA VAL A 715 30.23 -4.90 -49.81
C VAL A 715 28.88 -5.17 -49.13
N PHE A 716 28.27 -6.31 -49.41
CA PHE A 716 27.01 -6.72 -48.79
C PHE A 716 27.12 -6.97 -47.28
N GLY A 717 28.17 -7.68 -46.84
CA GLY A 717 28.42 -7.89 -45.41
C GLY A 717 28.68 -6.59 -44.65
N ALA A 718 29.40 -5.64 -45.26
CA ALA A 718 29.63 -4.31 -44.68
C ALA A 718 28.34 -3.49 -44.54
N LEU A 719 27.46 -3.55 -45.56
CA LEU A 719 26.15 -2.89 -45.52
C LEU A 719 25.29 -3.42 -44.37
N ILE A 720 25.16 -4.75 -44.23
CA ILE A 720 24.42 -5.37 -43.12
C ILE A 720 24.95 -4.88 -41.77
N CYS A 721 26.27 -4.85 -41.58
CA CYS A 721 26.87 -4.41 -40.32
C CYS A 721 26.58 -2.93 -40.02
N SER A 722 26.64 -2.06 -41.03
CA SER A 722 26.36 -0.64 -40.87
C SER A 722 24.92 -0.37 -40.40
N GLU A 723 23.95 -1.14 -40.90
CA GLU A 723 22.55 -1.01 -40.51
C GLU A 723 22.24 -1.55 -39.11
N LEU A 724 23.03 -2.51 -38.63
CA LEU A 724 22.88 -3.08 -37.31
C LEU A 724 23.42 -2.20 -36.18
N LYS A 725 24.18 -1.13 -36.50
CA LYS A 725 24.76 -0.22 -35.51
C LYS A 725 23.70 0.38 -34.57
N THR A 726 22.64 0.98 -35.12
CA THR A 726 21.58 1.62 -34.33
C THR A 726 20.70 0.61 -33.59
N PRO A 727 20.23 -0.49 -34.22
CA PRO A 727 19.48 -1.54 -33.52
C PRO A 727 20.25 -2.18 -32.35
N ILE A 728 21.57 -2.41 -32.50
CA ILE A 728 22.39 -2.96 -31.42
C ILE A 728 22.42 -2.01 -30.23
N LEU A 729 22.63 -0.71 -30.48
CA LEU A 729 22.65 0.30 -29.43
C LEU A 729 21.29 0.37 -28.73
N GLN A 730 20.19 0.50 -29.49
CA GLN A 730 18.83 0.60 -28.94
C GLN A 730 18.45 -0.62 -28.09
N SER A 731 18.74 -1.83 -28.60
CA SER A 731 18.45 -3.09 -27.90
C SER A 731 19.30 -3.26 -26.63
N ALA A 732 20.54 -2.76 -26.63
CA ALA A 732 21.37 -2.75 -25.43
C ALA A 732 20.81 -1.82 -24.35
N TYR A 733 20.31 -0.63 -24.72
CA TYR A 733 19.63 0.27 -23.78
C TYR A 733 18.37 -0.38 -23.19
N ASN A 734 17.46 -0.87 -24.03
CA ASN A 734 16.21 -1.49 -23.57
C ASN A 734 16.46 -2.63 -22.58
N LYS A 735 17.40 -3.53 -22.90
CA LYS A 735 17.76 -4.62 -21.99
C LYS A 735 18.35 -4.11 -20.68
N THR A 736 19.23 -3.11 -20.75
CA THR A 736 19.87 -2.55 -19.56
C THR A 736 18.86 -1.91 -18.62
N ALA A 737 17.73 -1.37 -19.10
CA ALA A 737 16.76 -0.73 -18.22
C ALA A 737 16.23 -1.68 -17.14
N ASN A 738 15.84 -2.89 -17.53
CA ASN A 738 15.30 -3.90 -16.63
C ASN A 738 16.38 -4.43 -15.67
N ASP A 739 17.55 -4.79 -16.21
CA ASP A 739 18.69 -5.29 -15.43
C ASP A 739 19.13 -4.25 -14.38
N LEU A 740 19.25 -2.99 -14.79
CA LEU A 740 19.67 -1.88 -13.94
C LEU A 740 18.64 -1.59 -12.84
N ALA A 741 17.34 -1.64 -13.13
CA ALA A 741 16.31 -1.45 -12.12
C ALA A 741 16.33 -2.57 -11.06
N GLY A 742 16.62 -3.82 -11.46
CA GLY A 742 16.81 -4.93 -10.51
C GLY A 742 18.01 -4.75 -9.60
N GLU A 743 19.10 -4.22 -10.16
CA GLU A 743 20.35 -3.96 -9.43
C GLU A 743 20.18 -2.77 -8.48
N MET A 744 19.49 -1.71 -8.90
CA MET A 744 19.13 -0.58 -8.04
C MET A 744 18.32 -1.02 -6.80
N ARG A 745 17.41 -2.00 -6.94
CA ARG A 745 16.67 -2.56 -5.78
C ARG A 745 17.57 -3.30 -4.79
N THR A 746 18.71 -3.79 -5.26
CA THR A 746 19.69 -4.54 -4.45
C THR A 746 20.78 -3.64 -3.88
N ASP A 747 21.12 -2.55 -4.57
CA ASP A 747 22.18 -1.63 -4.15
C ASP A 747 21.66 -0.45 -3.34
N ILE A 748 20.56 0.18 -3.78
CA ILE A 748 20.02 1.40 -3.17
C ILE A 748 19.20 1.03 -1.93
N PRO A 749 19.61 1.46 -0.72
CA PRO A 749 18.90 1.12 0.51
C PRO A 749 17.42 1.51 0.51
N ALA A 750 17.07 2.62 -0.14
CA ALA A 750 15.69 3.10 -0.26
C ALA A 750 14.79 2.17 -1.08
N PHE A 751 15.34 1.39 -2.01
CA PHE A 751 14.58 0.50 -2.90
C PHE A 751 14.58 -0.97 -2.41
N LYS A 752 15.19 -1.24 -1.25
CA LYS A 752 15.16 -2.57 -0.63
C LYS A 752 13.84 -2.80 0.08
N GLY A 753 13.25 -3.98 -0.09
CA GLY A 753 12.05 -4.38 0.62
C GLY A 753 10.78 -3.69 0.10
N ASN A 754 9.99 -3.13 1.01
CA ASN A 754 8.62 -2.64 0.76
C ASN A 754 8.55 -1.10 0.66
N ARG A 755 7.35 -0.59 0.35
CA ARG A 755 7.06 0.86 0.24
C ARG A 755 7.34 1.64 1.52
N SER A 756 7.13 1.06 2.70
CA SER A 756 7.38 1.72 3.98
C SER A 756 8.87 2.06 4.15
N ASN A 757 9.76 1.18 3.69
CA ASN A 757 11.19 1.47 3.68
C ASN A 757 11.57 2.61 2.71
N LEU A 758 10.91 2.70 1.55
CA LEU A 758 11.06 3.85 0.65
C LEU A 758 10.59 5.16 1.32
N GLU A 759 9.42 5.15 1.96
CA GLU A 759 8.90 6.32 2.67
C GLU A 759 9.83 6.77 3.80
N LYS A 760 10.41 5.83 4.54
CA LYS A 760 11.43 6.11 5.56
C LYS A 760 12.62 6.89 4.99
N HIS A 761 13.16 6.44 3.87
CA HIS A 761 14.31 7.10 3.24
C HIS A 761 13.94 8.48 2.68
N ILE A 762 12.72 8.65 2.15
CA ILE A 762 12.19 9.95 1.75
C ILE A 762 12.12 10.91 2.94
N LEU A 763 11.55 10.48 4.07
CA LEU A 763 11.46 11.29 5.28
C LEU A 763 12.85 11.63 5.85
N LYS A 764 13.79 10.69 5.78
CA LYS A 764 15.18 10.95 6.17
C LYS A 764 15.83 12.02 5.28
N ALA A 765 15.71 11.89 3.96
CA ALA A 765 16.25 12.87 3.00
C ALA A 765 15.63 14.25 3.21
N LEU A 766 14.31 14.33 3.39
CA LEU A 766 13.62 15.59 3.71
C LEU A 766 14.15 16.24 4.99
N ALA A 767 14.40 15.45 6.05
CA ALA A 767 14.96 15.96 7.29
C ALA A 767 16.42 16.42 7.15
N GLU A 768 17.22 15.74 6.33
CA GLU A 768 18.61 16.12 6.06
C GLU A 768 18.72 17.40 5.23
N GLU A 769 17.88 17.54 4.20
CA GLU A 769 17.84 18.71 3.30
C GLU A 769 17.24 19.96 3.97
N GLU A 770 16.31 19.78 4.90
CA GLU A 770 15.56 20.84 5.57
C GLU A 770 14.88 21.84 4.60
N ASP A 771 14.38 21.35 3.45
CA ASP A 771 13.71 22.14 2.41
C ASP A 771 12.18 22.14 2.62
N PHE A 772 11.64 23.26 3.12
CA PHE A 772 10.21 23.40 3.41
C PHE A 772 9.29 23.20 2.19
N PRO A 773 9.54 23.83 1.02
CA PRO A 773 8.82 23.51 -0.21
C PRO A 773 8.72 22.01 -0.52
N LYS A 774 9.80 21.25 -0.37
CA LYS A 774 9.78 19.79 -0.59
C LYS A 774 8.92 19.06 0.44
N PHE A 775 8.96 19.47 1.70
CA PHE A 775 8.03 18.95 2.72
C PHE A 775 6.57 19.20 2.36
N ILE A 776 6.23 20.41 1.90
CA ILE A 776 4.86 20.74 1.46
C ILE A 776 4.45 19.90 0.25
N GLN A 777 5.36 19.68 -0.71
CA GLN A 777 5.11 18.78 -1.84
C GLN A 777 4.83 17.35 -1.35
N TYR A 778 5.64 16.82 -0.43
CA TYR A 778 5.42 15.49 0.16
C TYR A 778 4.09 15.39 0.93
N ILE A 779 3.68 16.43 1.67
CA ILE A 779 2.44 16.42 2.47
C ILE A 779 1.20 16.52 1.56
N HIS A 780 1.20 17.40 0.56
CA HIS A 780 0.01 17.69 -0.25
C HIS A 780 -0.06 16.92 -1.56
N PHE A 781 1.09 16.52 -2.09
CA PHE A 781 1.26 15.81 -3.37
C PHE A 781 2.24 14.64 -3.22
N PRO A 782 1.98 13.69 -2.29
CA PRO A 782 2.93 12.64 -1.93
C PRO A 782 3.35 11.78 -3.12
N ARG A 783 2.41 11.43 -4.02
CA ARG A 783 2.73 10.67 -5.24
C ARG A 783 3.82 11.33 -6.08
N ASN A 784 3.66 12.62 -6.36
CA ASN A 784 4.63 13.37 -7.15
C ASN A 784 6.00 13.40 -6.46
N HIS A 785 6.03 13.57 -5.14
CA HIS A 785 7.27 13.58 -4.39
C HIS A 785 7.98 12.23 -4.39
N PHE A 786 7.25 11.12 -4.28
CA PHE A 786 7.82 9.77 -4.42
C PHE A 786 8.38 9.55 -5.83
N GLU A 787 7.63 9.95 -6.88
CA GLU A 787 8.10 9.85 -8.26
C GLU A 787 9.36 10.69 -8.51
N ASP A 788 9.40 11.92 -8.00
CA ASP A 788 10.54 12.83 -8.12
C ASP A 788 11.76 12.28 -7.36
N PHE A 789 11.55 11.70 -6.17
CA PHE A 789 12.60 11.05 -5.38
C PHE A 789 13.19 9.85 -6.12
N ILE A 790 12.34 8.95 -6.66
CA ILE A 790 12.80 7.80 -7.44
C ILE A 790 13.61 8.26 -8.66
N LYS A 791 13.11 9.26 -9.40
CA LYS A 791 13.83 9.84 -10.55
C LYS A 791 15.19 10.43 -10.15
N ALA A 792 15.25 11.14 -9.01
CA ALA A 792 16.49 11.73 -8.51
C ALA A 792 17.52 10.65 -8.12
N GLU A 793 17.09 9.61 -7.39
CA GLU A 793 17.94 8.49 -7.01
C GLU A 793 18.45 7.70 -8.23
N VAL A 794 17.57 7.40 -9.19
CA VAL A 794 17.94 6.72 -10.44
C VAL A 794 18.94 7.56 -11.24
N LYS A 795 18.68 8.86 -11.39
CA LYS A 795 19.60 9.78 -12.08
C LYS A 795 20.95 9.85 -11.36
N SER A 796 20.95 9.96 -10.03
CA SER A 796 22.17 9.97 -9.22
C SER A 796 22.97 8.67 -9.38
N TYR A 797 22.28 7.52 -9.37
CA TYR A 797 22.91 6.22 -9.56
C TYR A 797 23.52 6.05 -10.96
N ILE A 798 22.81 6.51 -12.01
CA ILE A 798 23.30 6.45 -13.40
C ILE A 798 24.45 7.43 -13.64
N THR A 799 24.35 8.66 -13.14
CA THR A 799 25.32 9.74 -13.42
C THR A 799 26.47 9.84 -12.42
N GLY A 800 26.35 9.16 -11.27
CA GLY A 800 27.35 9.14 -10.22
C GLY A 800 28.65 8.44 -10.63
N GLN A 801 29.58 8.30 -9.69
CA GLN A 801 30.85 7.60 -9.92
C GLN A 801 30.68 6.09 -10.19
N ASN A 802 29.45 5.58 -10.18
CA ASN A 802 29.15 4.17 -10.39
C ASN A 802 29.24 3.83 -11.89
N SER A 803 30.31 3.14 -12.28
CA SER A 803 30.52 2.68 -13.65
C SER A 803 29.62 1.51 -14.05
N LEU A 804 28.73 1.03 -13.17
CA LEU A 804 27.96 -0.19 -13.38
C LEU A 804 26.93 -0.05 -14.50
N ALA A 805 26.15 1.05 -14.55
CA ALA A 805 25.21 1.30 -15.65
C ALA A 805 25.93 1.32 -17.02
N LEU A 806 27.07 2.01 -17.09
CA LEU A 806 27.91 2.06 -18.29
C LEU A 806 28.51 0.68 -18.64
N ALA A 807 28.96 -0.08 -17.63
CA ALA A 807 29.46 -1.43 -17.82
C ALA A 807 28.39 -2.40 -18.31
N MET A 808 27.14 -2.27 -17.83
CA MET A 808 25.99 -3.05 -18.28
C MET A 808 25.62 -2.73 -19.72
N ILE A 809 25.53 -1.45 -20.10
CA ILE A 809 25.26 -1.07 -21.50
C ILE A 809 26.36 -1.62 -22.40
N ASN A 810 27.64 -1.41 -22.05
CA ASN A 810 28.78 -1.89 -22.84
C ASN A 810 28.83 -3.43 -22.92
N GLY A 811 28.47 -4.11 -21.83
CA GLY A 811 28.33 -5.57 -21.78
C GLY A 811 27.21 -6.07 -22.69
N ASN A 812 26.05 -5.41 -22.65
CA ASN A 812 24.89 -5.71 -23.49
C ASN A 812 25.18 -5.42 -24.98
N ILE A 813 25.90 -4.35 -25.32
CA ILE A 813 26.38 -4.08 -26.69
C ILE A 813 27.22 -5.24 -27.21
N LYS A 814 28.21 -5.70 -26.42
CA LYS A 814 29.06 -6.85 -26.79
C LYS A 814 28.24 -8.13 -26.95
N GLN A 815 27.30 -8.38 -26.04
CA GLN A 815 26.42 -9.54 -26.11
C GLN A 815 25.56 -9.54 -27.38
N LYS A 816 24.97 -8.39 -27.74
CA LYS A 816 24.17 -8.23 -28.96
C LYS A 816 25.03 -8.38 -30.22
N GLY A 817 26.26 -7.85 -30.23
CA GLY A 817 27.21 -8.09 -31.31
C GLY A 817 27.52 -9.59 -31.50
N GLN A 818 27.71 -10.32 -30.40
CA GLN A 818 27.92 -11.77 -30.46
C GLN A 818 26.70 -12.52 -30.99
N ARG A 819 25.47 -12.10 -30.62
CA ARG A 819 24.23 -12.67 -31.18
C ARG A 819 24.14 -12.51 -32.69
N VAL A 820 24.56 -11.36 -33.24
CA VAL A 820 24.64 -11.12 -34.68
C VAL A 820 25.61 -12.09 -35.36
N ILE A 821 26.80 -12.28 -34.80
CA ILE A 821 27.80 -13.23 -35.33
C ILE A 821 27.23 -14.65 -35.35
N THR A 822 26.63 -15.09 -34.24
CA THR A 822 26.03 -16.43 -34.15
C THR A 822 24.85 -16.60 -35.11
N ALA A 823 24.05 -15.55 -35.34
CA ALA A 823 22.99 -15.56 -36.35
C ALA A 823 23.56 -15.74 -37.76
N ALA A 824 24.65 -15.04 -38.10
CA ALA A 824 25.32 -15.16 -39.40
C ALA A 824 25.93 -16.56 -39.61
N GLU A 825 26.55 -17.13 -38.58
CA GLU A 825 27.07 -18.52 -38.62
C GLU A 825 25.94 -19.53 -38.81
N THR A 826 24.84 -19.37 -38.08
CA THR A 826 23.66 -20.25 -38.18
C THR A 826 23.01 -20.17 -39.56
N ALA A 827 22.86 -18.96 -40.12
CA ALA A 827 22.32 -18.75 -41.46
C ALA A 827 23.19 -19.45 -42.51
N THR A 828 24.51 -19.29 -42.42
CA THR A 828 25.47 -19.90 -43.35
C THR A 828 25.43 -21.42 -43.29
N ALA A 829 25.48 -22.01 -42.09
CA ALA A 829 25.41 -23.46 -41.92
C ALA A 829 24.11 -24.05 -42.52
N LYS A 830 22.97 -23.38 -42.34
CA LYS A 830 21.69 -23.83 -42.88
C LYS A 830 21.58 -23.67 -44.40
N VAL A 831 22.10 -22.58 -44.97
CA VAL A 831 22.07 -22.32 -46.41
C VAL A 831 22.99 -23.26 -47.16
N VAL A 832 24.22 -23.46 -46.67
CA VAL A 832 25.19 -24.41 -47.27
C VAL A 832 24.63 -25.83 -47.26
N ASN A 833 24.00 -26.26 -46.16
CA ASN A 833 23.39 -27.60 -46.08
C ASN A 833 22.19 -27.80 -47.01
N LYS A 834 21.47 -26.73 -47.36
CA LYS A 834 20.25 -26.80 -48.20
C LYS A 834 20.47 -26.33 -49.64
N SER A 835 21.71 -26.01 -50.02
CA SER A 835 22.04 -25.37 -51.30
C SER A 835 21.17 -24.15 -51.60
N GLY A 836 20.95 -23.32 -50.57
CA GLY A 836 20.11 -22.11 -50.66
C GLY A 836 20.82 -20.92 -51.30
N ASP A 837 20.07 -19.87 -51.58
CA ASP A 837 20.58 -18.61 -52.11
C ASP A 837 20.74 -17.53 -51.01
N ALA A 838 21.20 -16.34 -51.40
CA ALA A 838 21.38 -15.22 -50.47
C ALA A 838 20.05 -14.69 -49.87
N ASN A 839 18.92 -14.83 -50.57
CA ASN A 839 17.61 -14.50 -50.00
C ASN A 839 17.30 -15.44 -48.83
N MET A 840 17.50 -16.75 -49.01
CA MET A 840 17.34 -17.73 -47.94
C MET A 840 18.28 -17.46 -46.76
N TRP A 841 19.50 -17.00 -47.03
CA TRP A 841 20.44 -16.58 -45.98
C TRP A 841 19.89 -15.43 -45.15
N LEU A 842 19.42 -14.35 -45.82
CA LEU A 842 18.83 -13.18 -45.16
C LEU A 842 17.56 -13.53 -44.37
N GLU A 843 16.72 -14.43 -44.90
CA GLU A 843 15.53 -14.92 -44.20
C GLU A 843 15.91 -15.58 -42.87
N ILE A 844 16.84 -16.52 -42.90
CA ILE A 844 17.29 -17.24 -41.69
C ILE A 844 18.01 -16.31 -40.72
N PHE A 845 18.85 -15.42 -41.24
CA PHE A 845 19.57 -14.43 -40.43
C PHE A 845 18.61 -13.49 -39.69
N SER A 846 17.62 -12.95 -40.41
CA SER A 846 16.57 -12.09 -39.85
C SER A 846 15.70 -12.84 -38.83
N ASP A 847 15.33 -14.09 -39.13
CA ASP A 847 14.58 -14.93 -38.20
C ASP A 847 15.34 -15.25 -36.90
N CYS A 848 16.66 -15.38 -36.97
CA CYS A 848 17.51 -15.56 -35.78
C CYS A 848 17.61 -14.29 -34.92
N LEU A 849 17.39 -13.10 -35.50
CA LEU A 849 17.50 -11.82 -34.81
C LEU A 849 16.15 -11.20 -34.40
N LYS A 850 15.02 -11.81 -34.80
CA LYS A 850 13.68 -11.22 -34.66
C LYS A 850 13.27 -10.80 -33.24
N ASP A 851 13.79 -11.49 -32.23
CA ASP A 851 13.53 -11.23 -30.81
C ASP A 851 14.60 -10.33 -30.17
N GLU A 852 15.75 -10.21 -30.84
CA GLU A 852 16.94 -9.57 -30.31
C GLU A 852 17.11 -8.13 -30.80
N LEU A 853 16.76 -7.84 -32.06
CA LEU A 853 17.04 -6.58 -32.75
C LEU A 853 15.89 -6.19 -33.70
N GLU A 854 15.68 -4.89 -33.86
CA GLU A 854 14.85 -4.32 -34.92
C GLU A 854 15.67 -4.25 -36.22
N TYR A 855 15.41 -5.14 -37.17
CA TYR A 855 16.15 -5.26 -38.44
C TYR A 855 15.19 -5.61 -39.59
N SER A 856 15.13 -4.74 -40.60
CA SER A 856 14.42 -5.02 -41.85
C SER A 856 15.37 -5.48 -42.95
N LYS A 857 15.05 -6.64 -43.53
CA LYS A 857 15.79 -7.23 -44.66
C LYS A 857 15.30 -6.76 -46.04
N GLU A 858 14.19 -6.03 -46.12
CA GLU A 858 13.38 -5.94 -47.36
C GLU A 858 14.02 -5.15 -48.50
N HIS A 859 14.94 -4.22 -48.20
CA HIS A 859 15.65 -3.49 -49.23
C HIS A 859 16.88 -4.27 -49.76
N LEU A 860 17.34 -5.29 -49.02
CA LEU A 860 18.46 -6.16 -49.39
C LEU A 860 18.04 -7.42 -50.17
N THR A 861 16.75 -7.76 -50.15
CA THR A 861 16.21 -8.93 -50.84
C THR A 861 15.98 -8.67 -52.34
N GLY A 862 15.84 -9.75 -53.11
CA GLY A 862 15.60 -9.70 -54.55
C GLY A 862 16.89 -9.67 -55.37
N ASN A 863 16.94 -8.86 -56.42
CA ASN A 863 18.07 -8.83 -57.36
C ASN A 863 19.36 -8.27 -56.74
N CYS A 864 19.25 -7.56 -55.61
CA CYS A 864 20.39 -6.93 -54.94
C CYS A 864 21.42 -7.94 -54.39
N CYS A 865 20.98 -9.14 -54.01
CA CYS A 865 21.83 -10.16 -53.40
C CYS A 865 22.08 -11.40 -54.30
N GLN A 866 21.62 -11.42 -55.56
CA GLN A 866 21.75 -12.58 -56.45
C GLN A 866 23.20 -12.98 -56.75
N ASP A 867 24.12 -12.00 -56.75
CA ASP A 867 25.54 -12.23 -57.07
C ASP A 867 26.35 -12.77 -55.89
N ILE A 868 25.69 -13.10 -54.76
CA ILE A 868 26.31 -13.55 -53.52
C ILE A 868 26.21 -15.06 -53.44
N THR A 869 27.36 -15.73 -53.60
CA THR A 869 27.45 -17.20 -53.61
C THR A 869 28.43 -17.75 -52.58
N ASP A 870 29.31 -16.92 -52.04
CA ASP A 870 30.35 -17.29 -51.08
C ASP A 870 29.92 -16.89 -49.65
N PHE A 871 29.10 -17.74 -49.02
CA PHE A 871 28.51 -17.49 -47.70
C PHE A 871 29.53 -17.62 -46.56
N GLU A 872 30.59 -18.41 -46.74
CA GLU A 872 31.68 -18.53 -45.78
C GLU A 872 32.46 -17.21 -45.68
N LEU A 873 32.77 -16.60 -46.84
CA LEU A 873 33.33 -15.25 -46.87
C LEU A 873 32.38 -14.20 -46.27
N LEU A 874 31.06 -14.35 -46.45
CA LEU A 874 30.09 -13.41 -45.89
C LEU A 874 30.15 -13.36 -44.35
N VAL A 875 30.25 -14.52 -43.69
CA VAL A 875 30.39 -14.58 -42.21
C VAL A 875 31.67 -13.92 -41.75
N GLU A 876 32.79 -14.19 -42.42
CA GLU A 876 34.08 -13.60 -42.07
C GLU A 876 34.07 -12.07 -42.23
N VAL A 877 33.38 -11.56 -43.26
CA VAL A 877 33.16 -10.12 -43.44
C VAL A 877 32.30 -9.58 -42.31
N VAL A 878 31.18 -10.22 -41.95
CA VAL A 878 30.33 -9.76 -40.83
C VAL A 878 31.13 -9.70 -39.52
N LYS A 879 31.94 -10.72 -39.22
CA LYS A 879 32.81 -10.72 -38.03
C LYS A 879 33.80 -9.56 -38.05
N ARG A 880 34.44 -9.32 -39.19
CA ARG A 880 35.46 -8.27 -39.35
C ARG A 880 34.87 -6.86 -39.27
N GLU A 881 33.75 -6.61 -39.93
CA GLU A 881 33.12 -5.29 -40.02
C GLU A 881 32.31 -4.93 -38.76
N LEU A 882 31.78 -5.92 -38.05
CA LEU A 882 31.05 -5.67 -36.81
C LEU A 882 31.97 -5.30 -35.64
N HIS A 883 33.20 -5.84 -35.62
CA HIS A 883 34.17 -5.55 -34.56
C HIS A 883 34.47 -4.05 -34.37
N PRO A 884 34.81 -3.26 -35.41
CA PRO A 884 35.03 -1.83 -35.27
C PRO A 884 33.76 -1.07 -34.87
N ILE A 885 32.57 -1.50 -35.31
CA ILE A 885 31.29 -0.88 -34.91
C ILE A 885 31.05 -1.06 -33.41
N ILE A 886 31.24 -2.28 -32.89
CA ILE A 886 31.12 -2.53 -31.45
C ILE A 886 32.16 -1.71 -30.68
N ALA A 887 33.40 -1.62 -31.18
CA ALA A 887 34.43 -0.81 -30.56
C ALA A 887 34.12 0.70 -30.60
N GLU A 888 33.49 1.19 -31.67
CA GLU A 888 33.03 2.57 -31.82
C GLU A 888 31.90 2.88 -30.83
N LEU A 889 30.85 2.04 -30.78
CA LEU A 889 29.73 2.23 -29.86
C LEU A 889 30.18 2.26 -28.38
N ASN A 890 31.13 1.39 -28.01
CA ASN A 890 31.72 1.41 -26.67
C ASN A 890 32.62 2.64 -26.42
N ARG A 891 33.20 3.24 -27.46
CA ARG A 891 34.03 4.45 -27.35
C ARG A 891 33.17 5.71 -27.21
N ASP A 892 32.00 5.71 -27.81
CA ASP A 892 31.03 6.81 -27.69
C ASP A 892 30.38 6.84 -26.28
N LEU A 893 30.49 5.74 -25.52
CA LEU A 893 29.99 5.57 -24.15
C LEU A 893 31.13 5.34 -23.17
N THR A 894 31.88 6.40 -22.87
CA THR A 894 33.06 6.31 -21.98
C THR A 894 32.81 6.91 -20.60
N LYS A 895 31.83 7.79 -20.47
CA LYS A 895 31.48 8.45 -19.22
C LYS A 895 29.99 8.28 -18.91
N PRO A 896 29.61 8.27 -17.62
CA PRO A 896 28.20 8.25 -17.22
C PRO A 896 27.34 9.35 -17.85
N SER A 897 27.93 10.53 -18.13
CA SER A 897 27.26 11.64 -18.81
C SER A 897 26.86 11.35 -20.26
N ASP A 898 27.43 10.33 -20.88
CA ASP A 898 27.15 9.96 -22.27
C ASP A 898 25.86 9.11 -22.37
N ILE A 899 25.36 8.61 -21.23
CA ILE A 899 24.11 7.83 -21.15
C ILE A 899 22.93 8.76 -21.36
N LYS A 900 22.12 8.46 -22.37
CA LYS A 900 20.94 9.23 -22.76
C LYS A 900 19.68 8.54 -22.26
N MET A 901 18.94 9.19 -21.36
CA MET A 901 17.71 8.62 -20.79
C MET A 901 16.63 8.39 -21.87
N GLU A 902 16.60 9.24 -22.89
CA GLU A 902 15.70 9.16 -24.03
C GLU A 902 15.94 7.92 -24.92
N MET A 903 17.09 7.25 -24.79
CA MET A 903 17.39 6.02 -25.52
C MET A 903 16.73 4.79 -24.87
N PHE A 904 16.27 4.85 -23.63
CA PHE A 904 15.51 3.74 -23.02
C PHE A 904 14.06 3.77 -23.51
N ARG A 905 13.55 2.65 -24.05
CA ARG A 905 12.11 2.57 -24.36
C ARG A 905 11.26 2.74 -23.11
N GLU A 906 11.59 1.97 -22.07
CA GLU A 906 11.01 2.11 -20.73
C GLU A 906 12.16 2.43 -19.77
N PRO A 907 12.26 3.69 -19.33
CA PRO A 907 13.29 4.13 -18.39
C PRO A 907 13.25 3.38 -17.04
N PRO A 908 14.41 3.14 -16.38
CA PRO A 908 14.46 2.46 -15.08
C PRO A 908 13.62 3.12 -13.99
N ASP A 909 13.54 4.45 -13.99
CA ASP A 909 12.74 5.22 -13.04
C ASP A 909 11.24 5.00 -13.23
N ASP A 910 10.74 5.03 -14.46
CA ASP A 910 9.33 4.71 -14.75
C ASP A 910 8.97 3.29 -14.28
N PHE A 911 9.86 2.30 -14.51
CA PHE A 911 9.63 0.92 -14.07
C PHE A 911 9.60 0.79 -12.53
N LEU A 912 10.51 1.46 -11.82
CA LEU A 912 10.52 1.51 -10.36
C LEU A 912 9.31 2.27 -9.80
N ILE A 913 8.89 3.35 -10.45
CA ILE A 913 7.68 4.09 -10.10
C ILE A 913 6.46 3.18 -10.22
N GLU A 914 6.29 2.46 -11.32
CA GLU A 914 5.19 1.52 -11.45
C GLU A 914 5.22 0.42 -10.38
N HIS A 915 6.41 -0.04 -9.99
CA HIS A 915 6.59 -1.05 -8.94
C HIS A 915 6.20 -0.54 -7.54
N PHE A 916 6.66 0.66 -7.15
CA PHE A 916 6.45 1.20 -5.80
C PHE A 916 5.19 2.06 -5.64
N CYS A 917 4.69 2.66 -6.72
CA CYS A 917 3.64 3.69 -6.69
C CYS A 917 2.27 3.22 -7.22
N GLN A 918 2.13 1.99 -7.73
CA GLN A 918 0.82 1.39 -8.02
C GLN A 918 0.19 0.87 -6.72
N CYS A 919 -0.38 1.79 -5.95
CA CYS A 919 -0.87 1.55 -4.60
C CYS A 919 -1.89 2.64 -4.21
N CYS A 920 -2.53 2.49 -3.04
CA CYS A 920 -3.45 3.51 -2.57
C CYS A 920 -2.73 4.85 -2.27
N TRP A 921 -3.27 5.95 -2.79
CA TRP A 921 -2.81 7.32 -2.56
C TRP A 921 -3.84 8.19 -1.83
N VAL A 922 -4.93 7.59 -1.33
CA VAL A 922 -5.92 8.32 -0.52
C VAL A 922 -5.24 8.85 0.73
N GLN A 923 -5.49 10.12 1.06
CA GLN A 923 -4.90 10.81 2.20
C GLN A 923 -5.89 10.92 3.36
N CYS A 924 -5.39 10.78 4.59
CA CYS A 924 -6.17 10.98 5.80
C CYS A 924 -6.75 12.39 5.80
N PRO A 925 -8.06 12.55 6.05
CA PRO A 925 -8.69 13.86 6.01
C PRO A 925 -8.06 14.80 7.04
N PHE A 926 -7.65 14.33 8.22
CA PHE A 926 -7.13 15.24 9.25
C PHE A 926 -5.69 15.69 9.03
N CYS A 927 -4.79 14.76 8.70
CA CYS A 927 -3.34 15.02 8.73
C CYS A 927 -2.63 14.75 7.40
N LYS A 928 -3.37 14.39 6.34
CA LYS A 928 -2.86 14.13 4.98
C LYS A 928 -1.88 12.96 4.83
N VAL A 929 -1.73 12.09 5.85
CA VAL A 929 -0.92 10.86 5.71
C VAL A 929 -1.54 9.93 4.66
N VAL A 930 -0.74 9.19 3.92
CA VAL A 930 -1.19 8.32 2.83
C VAL A 930 -1.58 6.94 3.37
N CYS A 931 -2.60 6.32 2.77
CA CYS A 931 -2.96 4.93 3.05
C CYS A 931 -1.80 3.97 2.72
N VAL A 932 -1.51 3.02 3.62
CA VAL A 932 -0.42 2.05 3.42
C VAL A 932 -0.78 0.88 2.49
N ASN A 933 -2.05 0.75 2.09
CA ASN A 933 -2.48 -0.39 1.29
C ASN A 933 -1.84 -0.39 -0.11
N THR A 934 -1.31 -1.54 -0.50
CA THR A 934 -0.54 -1.75 -1.72
C THR A 934 -1.39 -1.94 -2.98
N MET A 935 -2.72 -1.89 -2.87
CA MET A 935 -3.63 -1.94 -4.01
C MET A 935 -4.34 -0.60 -4.22
N GLU A 936 -4.40 -0.15 -5.47
CA GLU A 936 -5.27 0.97 -5.87
C GLU A 936 -6.74 0.60 -5.65
N ASP A 937 -7.56 1.58 -5.22
CA ASP A 937 -9.02 1.46 -5.05
C ASP A 937 -9.49 0.21 -4.27
N HIS A 938 -8.70 -0.19 -3.26
CA HIS A 938 -9.01 -1.36 -2.45
C HIS A 938 -10.36 -1.25 -1.72
N LEU A 939 -11.04 -2.39 -1.55
CA LEU A 939 -12.24 -2.49 -0.72
C LEU A 939 -11.84 -2.51 0.77
N GLY A 940 -12.58 -1.75 1.60
CA GLY A 940 -12.36 -1.65 3.05
C GLY A 940 -11.68 -0.34 3.50
N ASP A 941 -11.51 -0.19 4.81
CA ASP A 941 -11.01 1.05 5.43
C ASP A 941 -9.56 1.38 5.03
N HIS A 942 -9.31 2.67 4.81
CA HIS A 942 -7.96 3.22 4.70
C HIS A 942 -7.32 3.29 6.08
N ILE A 943 -6.06 2.87 6.15
CA ILE A 943 -5.28 2.80 7.38
C ILE A 943 -3.90 3.43 7.18
N ALA A 944 -3.36 3.99 8.25
CA ALA A 944 -1.97 4.38 8.35
C ALA A 944 -1.47 4.04 9.77
N PRO A 945 -0.28 3.44 9.92
CA PRO A 945 0.26 3.08 11.24
C PRO A 945 0.59 4.32 12.07
N PHE A 946 0.99 5.41 11.40
CA PHE A 946 1.36 6.65 12.06
C PHE A 946 0.72 7.83 11.38
N HIS A 947 0.20 8.74 12.20
CA HIS A 947 -0.40 9.97 11.74
C HIS A 947 0.43 11.19 12.12
N ARG A 948 0.04 12.34 11.56
CA ARG A 948 0.74 13.61 11.70
C ARG A 948 -0.11 14.63 12.45
N ASN A 949 0.50 15.75 12.77
CA ASN A 949 -0.17 16.90 13.36
C ASN A 949 -1.19 17.51 12.38
N CYS A 950 -2.42 17.81 12.84
CA CYS A 950 -3.48 18.36 12.01
C CYS A 950 -3.17 19.75 11.45
N GLY A 951 -2.36 20.55 12.14
CA GLY A 951 -1.89 21.86 11.66
C GLY A 951 -1.03 21.77 10.41
N MET A 952 -0.43 20.60 10.12
CA MET A 952 0.31 20.39 8.87
C MET A 952 -0.56 20.32 7.63
N ARG A 953 -1.88 20.07 7.79
CA ARG A 953 -2.86 20.27 6.72
C ARG A 953 -3.25 21.75 6.59
N GLY A 954 -2.97 22.56 7.61
CA GLY A 954 -3.48 23.93 7.75
C GLY A 954 -4.73 24.03 8.62
N MET A 955 -5.11 22.95 9.33
CA MET A 955 -6.26 22.96 10.23
C MET A 955 -6.04 23.97 11.38
N ILE A 956 -7.07 24.75 11.70
CA ILE A 956 -7.02 25.79 12.75
C ILE A 956 -8.07 25.54 13.84
N TYR A 957 -7.86 26.13 15.02
CA TYR A 957 -8.91 26.20 16.03
C TYR A 957 -9.98 27.21 15.61
N LYS A 958 -11.25 26.80 15.58
CA LYS A 958 -12.37 27.64 15.15
C LYS A 958 -12.41 28.96 15.93
N GLY A 959 -12.68 30.06 15.22
CA GLY A 959 -12.74 31.41 15.79
C GLY A 959 -11.37 32.03 16.08
N THR A 960 -10.28 31.36 15.75
CA THR A 960 -8.91 31.87 15.87
C THR A 960 -8.16 31.74 14.55
N ASN A 961 -6.98 32.36 14.46
CA ASN A 961 -5.99 32.11 13.42
C ASN A 961 -4.87 31.18 13.92
N ASN A 962 -5.17 30.32 14.91
CA ASN A 962 -4.19 29.46 15.55
C ASN A 962 -4.17 28.09 14.88
N LEU A 963 -3.00 27.67 14.37
CA LEU A 963 -2.82 26.33 13.79
C LEU A 963 -3.02 25.25 14.86
N CYS A 964 -3.71 24.18 14.48
CA CYS A 964 -3.97 23.05 15.34
C CYS A 964 -2.67 22.32 15.64
N LEU A 965 -2.43 21.98 16.92
CA LEU A 965 -1.25 21.19 17.30
C LEU A 965 -1.58 19.75 17.68
N THR A 966 -2.83 19.33 17.55
CA THR A 966 -3.21 17.98 17.92
C THR A 966 -2.85 17.00 16.80
N PHE A 967 -2.41 15.80 17.18
CA PHE A 967 -2.36 14.66 16.27
C PHE A 967 -3.76 14.10 16.10
N CYS A 968 -4.12 13.65 14.90
CA CYS A 968 -5.48 13.12 14.71
C CYS A 968 -5.72 11.85 15.53
N THR A 969 -4.70 11.02 15.76
CA THR A 969 -4.75 9.84 16.65
C THR A 969 -5.10 10.23 18.09
N SER A 970 -4.51 11.29 18.63
CA SER A 970 -4.86 11.78 19.96
C SER A 970 -6.22 12.47 19.99
N SER A 971 -6.58 13.14 18.88
CA SER A 971 -7.84 13.88 18.79
C SER A 971 -9.04 12.95 18.73
N VAL A 972 -9.00 11.86 17.94
CA VAL A 972 -10.09 10.86 17.84
C VAL A 972 -10.37 10.12 19.14
N ALA A 973 -9.47 10.16 20.12
CA ALA A 973 -9.71 9.68 21.49
C ALA A 973 -10.31 10.74 22.42
N SER A 974 -10.42 12.00 22.01
CA SER A 974 -10.89 13.10 22.87
C SER A 974 -12.40 13.32 22.76
N ASP A 975 -13.01 13.79 23.85
CA ASP A 975 -14.40 14.28 23.85
C ASP A 975 -14.51 15.71 23.28
N SER A 976 -13.47 16.17 22.58
CA SER A 976 -13.50 17.45 21.91
C SER A 976 -14.31 17.35 20.61
N TYR A 977 -14.74 18.51 20.13
CA TYR A 977 -15.42 18.63 18.86
C TYR A 977 -14.46 19.14 17.79
N PHE A 978 -14.66 18.68 16.56
CA PHE A 978 -14.13 19.33 15.38
C PHE A 978 -15.25 19.78 14.47
N PHE A 979 -14.87 20.62 13.52
CA PHE A 979 -15.75 21.10 12.47
C PHE A 979 -15.33 20.41 11.18
N PRO A 980 -16.13 19.47 10.66
CA PRO A 980 -15.86 18.85 9.36
C PRO A 980 -15.79 19.90 8.24
N ASP A 981 -16.61 20.94 8.37
CA ASP A 981 -16.64 22.11 7.50
C ASP A 981 -16.57 23.36 8.40
N ILE A 982 -15.51 24.15 8.25
CA ILE A 982 -15.27 25.33 9.09
C ILE A 982 -16.30 26.46 8.86
N GLN A 983 -17.03 26.42 7.74
CA GLN A 983 -18.06 27.39 7.38
C GLN A 983 -19.43 27.03 7.98
N LYS A 984 -19.61 25.77 8.38
CA LYS A 984 -20.82 25.31 9.06
C LYS A 984 -20.62 25.37 10.57
N ASP A 985 -21.75 25.51 11.26
CA ASP A 985 -21.78 25.39 12.72
C ASP A 985 -21.99 23.95 13.18
N ASP A 986 -21.98 23.00 12.23
CA ASP A 986 -22.08 21.57 12.50
C ASP A 986 -20.78 21.06 13.11
N THR A 987 -20.84 20.69 14.38
CA THR A 987 -19.75 20.04 15.12
C THR A 987 -19.94 18.54 15.12
N VAL A 988 -18.85 17.80 14.93
CA VAL A 988 -18.81 16.35 15.15
C VAL A 988 -17.82 16.06 16.26
N LEU A 989 -18.17 15.15 17.16
CA LEU A 989 -17.24 14.65 18.17
C LEU A 989 -16.08 13.97 17.47
N TRP A 990 -14.85 14.21 17.92
CA TRP A 990 -13.69 13.55 17.34
C TRP A 990 -13.79 12.01 17.43
N LYS A 991 -14.36 11.45 18.50
CA LYS A 991 -14.65 10.01 18.63
C LYS A 991 -15.67 9.48 17.62
N GLU A 992 -16.54 10.34 17.09
CA GLU A 992 -17.59 9.99 16.12
C GLU A 992 -17.22 10.47 14.71
N TYR A 993 -15.93 10.70 14.41
CA TYR A 993 -15.49 11.34 13.17
C TYR A 993 -16.01 10.66 11.89
N ARG A 994 -16.25 9.35 11.90
CA ARG A 994 -16.78 8.61 10.74
C ARG A 994 -18.17 9.12 10.30
N THR A 995 -18.92 9.75 11.19
CA THR A 995 -20.23 10.36 10.89
C THR A 995 -20.13 11.70 10.15
N ALA A 996 -18.92 12.28 10.05
CA ALA A 996 -18.68 13.59 9.45
C ALA A 996 -18.78 13.62 7.91
N GLY A 997 -18.94 12.46 7.27
CA GLY A 997 -19.17 12.32 5.84
C GLY A 997 -18.29 11.27 5.17
N PRO A 998 -18.47 11.03 3.84
CA PRO A 998 -17.81 9.94 3.12
C PRO A 998 -16.27 9.99 3.15
N GLU A 999 -15.69 11.18 3.27
CA GLU A 999 -14.22 11.35 3.36
C GLU A 999 -13.65 10.83 4.69
N PHE A 1000 -14.46 10.80 5.75
CA PHE A 1000 -14.07 10.37 7.09
C PHE A 1000 -14.50 8.93 7.39
N GLU A 1001 -15.63 8.51 6.82
CA GLU A 1001 -16.24 7.19 7.03
C GLU A 1001 -15.31 6.03 6.67
N ASN A 1002 -14.60 6.17 5.55
CA ASN A 1002 -13.72 5.16 4.98
C ASN A 1002 -12.31 5.14 5.58
N TRP A 1003 -12.06 5.87 6.67
CA TRP A 1003 -10.77 5.88 7.38
C TRP A 1003 -10.89 5.21 8.73
N SER A 1004 -9.92 4.35 9.06
CA SER A 1004 -9.74 3.79 10.40
C SER A 1004 -8.48 4.38 11.03
N ILE A 1005 -8.67 5.38 11.88
CA ILE A 1005 -7.62 6.03 12.67
C ILE A 1005 -7.61 5.42 14.06
N THR A 1006 -6.54 4.70 14.39
CA THR A 1006 -6.33 4.12 15.72
C THR A 1006 -5.79 5.18 16.68
N PRO A 1007 -6.52 5.52 17.76
CA PRO A 1007 -6.00 6.42 18.78
C PRO A 1007 -4.75 5.93 19.47
N ASP A 1008 -3.77 6.82 19.46
CA ASP A 1008 -2.42 6.58 19.93
C ASP A 1008 -1.83 7.92 20.40
N LEU A 1009 -1.10 7.89 21.53
CA LEU A 1009 -0.31 9.02 22.04
C LEU A 1009 1.17 8.92 21.66
N SER A 1010 1.57 7.91 20.90
CA SER A 1010 2.90 7.77 20.32
C SER A 1010 3.07 8.76 19.15
N GLU A 1011 2.96 10.04 19.48
CA GLU A 1011 3.22 11.15 18.58
C GLU A 1011 4.70 11.09 18.16
N LEU A 1012 4.95 10.68 16.91
CA LEU A 1012 6.29 10.57 16.34
C LEU A 1012 7.12 11.84 16.61
N PRO A 1013 8.27 11.71 17.30
CA PRO A 1013 9.20 12.83 17.52
C PRO A 1013 9.55 13.58 16.24
N TYR A 1014 9.64 12.87 15.11
CA TYR A 1014 9.87 13.45 13.79
C TYR A 1014 8.94 14.63 13.47
N TRP A 1015 7.62 14.47 13.66
CA TRP A 1015 6.65 15.52 13.33
C TRP A 1015 6.65 16.67 14.34
N LYS A 1016 7.03 16.41 15.60
CA LYS A 1016 7.24 17.46 16.61
C LYS A 1016 8.44 18.34 16.27
N TRP A 1017 9.54 17.71 15.87
CA TRP A 1017 10.73 18.38 15.36
C TRP A 1017 10.41 19.22 14.12
N PHE A 1018 9.70 18.65 13.13
CA PHE A 1018 9.31 19.35 11.90
C PHE A 1018 8.53 20.64 12.20
N VAL A 1019 7.49 20.57 13.04
CA VAL A 1019 6.67 21.74 13.40
C VAL A 1019 7.51 22.82 14.11
N CYS A 1020 8.43 22.42 14.99
CA CYS A 1020 9.33 23.37 15.66
C CYS A 1020 10.34 24.00 14.69
N ARG A 1021 10.89 23.19 13.78
CA ARG A 1021 11.93 23.62 12.84
C ARG A 1021 11.40 24.56 11.76
N PHE A 1022 10.19 24.31 11.27
CA PHE A 1022 9.55 25.04 10.19
C PHE A 1022 8.36 25.89 10.66
N GLN A 1023 8.34 26.27 11.94
CA GLN A 1023 7.25 27.06 12.53
C GLN A 1023 6.93 28.29 11.68
N THR A 1024 7.92 29.17 11.45
CA THR A 1024 7.73 30.43 10.72
C THR A 1024 7.27 30.20 9.28
N ASP A 1025 7.76 29.14 8.64
CA ASP A 1025 7.41 28.79 7.27
C ASP A 1025 5.96 28.29 7.18
N LEU A 1026 5.53 27.45 8.12
CA LEU A 1026 4.14 26.98 8.26
C LEU A 1026 3.19 28.14 8.54
N GLU A 1027 3.57 29.05 9.45
CA GLU A 1027 2.78 30.24 9.78
C GLU A 1027 2.57 31.13 8.55
N LYS A 1028 3.64 31.35 7.77
CA LYS A 1028 3.59 32.12 6.53
C LYS A 1028 2.79 31.41 5.44
N TYR A 1029 2.97 30.09 5.26
CA TYR A 1029 2.31 29.32 4.22
C TYR A 1029 0.79 29.29 4.41
N TYR A 1030 0.34 29.08 5.65
CA TYR A 1030 -1.09 29.05 5.98
C TYR A 1030 -1.70 30.41 6.34
N ASN A 1031 -0.87 31.46 6.45
CA ASN A 1031 -1.27 32.77 6.98
C ASN A 1031 -1.97 32.68 8.35
N ASN A 1032 -1.45 31.80 9.21
CA ASN A 1032 -1.95 31.49 10.55
C ASN A 1032 -0.76 31.46 11.53
N THR A 1033 -1.02 31.35 12.84
CA THR A 1033 0.04 31.43 13.87
C THR A 1033 0.03 30.23 14.80
N PHE A 1034 1.17 29.83 15.34
CA PHE A 1034 1.24 28.92 16.49
C PHE A 1034 1.20 29.72 17.79
N SER A 1035 0.08 30.43 18.02
CA SER A 1035 -0.15 31.26 19.20
C SER A 1035 -1.42 30.82 19.95
N GLY A 1036 -1.64 31.38 21.14
CA GLY A 1036 -2.82 31.05 21.97
C GLY A 1036 -2.99 29.53 22.19
N CYS A 1037 -4.13 28.99 21.75
CA CYS A 1037 -4.46 27.57 21.86
C CYS A 1037 -3.57 26.66 20.98
N GLY A 1038 -2.90 27.21 19.97
CA GLY A 1038 -1.95 26.51 19.10
C GLY A 1038 -0.49 26.78 19.46
N LYS A 1039 -0.19 27.22 20.69
CA LYS A 1039 1.19 27.50 21.10
C LYS A 1039 2.00 26.20 21.22
N ILE A 1040 3.13 26.13 20.51
CA ILE A 1040 4.03 24.97 20.54
C ILE A 1040 4.58 24.75 21.96
N PRO A 1041 4.42 23.55 22.55
CA PRO A 1041 4.99 23.20 23.84
C PRO A 1041 6.51 23.39 23.87
N TYR A 1042 7.05 23.83 25.01
CA TYR A 1042 8.50 24.04 25.16
C TYR A 1042 9.28 22.73 24.98
N GLU A 1043 8.72 21.61 25.44
CA GLU A 1043 9.28 20.27 25.33
C GLU A 1043 9.52 19.85 23.87
N TRP A 1044 8.70 20.30 22.92
CA TRP A 1044 8.90 19.93 21.52
C TRP A 1044 10.18 20.55 20.95
N ARG A 1045 10.61 21.68 21.52
CA ARG A 1045 11.84 22.38 21.10
C ARG A 1045 13.11 21.66 21.54
N SER A 1046 13.03 20.63 22.40
CA SER A 1046 14.20 19.84 22.78
C SER A 1046 14.48 18.67 21.83
N TYR A 1047 13.57 18.33 20.91
CA TYR A 1047 13.83 17.27 19.92
C TYR A 1047 14.86 17.73 18.89
N THR A 1048 15.96 16.99 18.78
CA THR A 1048 16.98 17.25 17.76
C THR A 1048 16.64 16.56 16.43
N LYS A 1049 17.30 16.98 15.35
CA LYS A 1049 17.16 16.32 14.04
C LYS A 1049 17.59 14.85 14.10
N GLU A 1050 18.66 14.55 14.82
CA GLU A 1050 19.17 13.19 14.97
C GLU A 1050 18.15 12.30 15.68
N GLN A 1051 17.49 12.82 16.72
CA GLN A 1051 16.40 12.11 17.41
C GLN A 1051 15.18 11.93 16.51
N ALA A 1052 14.87 12.92 15.66
CA ALA A 1052 13.81 12.80 14.66
C ALA A 1052 14.11 11.67 13.65
N ILE A 1053 15.33 11.61 13.12
CA ILE A 1053 15.74 10.56 12.17
C ILE A 1053 15.82 9.18 12.85
N GLU A 1054 16.34 9.11 14.08
CA GLU A 1054 16.37 7.86 14.86
C GLU A 1054 14.95 7.36 15.16
N SER A 1055 13.99 8.28 15.34
CA SER A 1055 12.57 7.93 15.46
C SER A 1055 11.93 7.46 14.15
N LEU A 1056 12.62 7.50 13.01
CA LEU A 1056 12.15 6.80 11.83
C LEU A 1056 12.63 5.35 11.83
N GLU A 1057 13.90 5.10 12.18
CA GLU A 1057 14.46 3.73 12.24
C GLU A 1057 13.82 2.86 13.32
N LYS A 1058 13.34 3.50 14.40
CA LYS A 1058 12.59 2.82 15.46
C LYS A 1058 11.12 2.59 15.11
N TYR A 1059 10.57 3.16 14.07
CA TYR A 1059 9.10 3.14 13.87
C TYR A 1059 8.68 2.70 12.45
N LEU A 1060 9.57 2.80 11.46
CA LEU A 1060 9.38 2.39 10.06
C LEU A 1060 10.50 1.44 9.59
#